data_AF-Q4P7M1-F1
#
_entry.id   AF-Q4P7M1-F1
#
_cell.length_a   1.000
_cell.length_b   1.000
_cell.length_c   1.000
_cell.angle_alpha   90.00
_cell.angle_beta   90.00
_cell.angle_gamma   90.00
#
_symmetry.space_group_name_H-M   'P 1'
#
loop_
_entity.id
_entity.type
_entity.pdbx_description
1 polymer ?
#
loop_
_entity_poly.entity_id
_entity_poly.type
_entity_poly.pdbx_seq_one_letter_code
_entity_poly.pdbx_strand_id
1 'polypeptide(L)'
;MSEPSSSKVKADSLLPPAKSTTAATAARSANGSTNTGASQLTKHGIELPSQEDAERLGFNVFSHILDPRLLRALADLGYGIPTPIQQKAIPLALAGKDILARARTGSGKTLAYGLPLLQKVLDAKSAVAKSDANHQLTRALVLVPTRELAEQVFRHLSVVIEYVRDDIRLVNVAREASEKVQRLLLSEKPDVVIATPSKALNYLQNASLDLKSGMESLAIDEADLILSYGHDADVKSLLGANFLPSHFQSFLMSATMTSDVSKLKGLLLRNPVVLKLNHDDEAASGSNLVQFYTKTTEEDKFLLAYVILKLKLIRGKAILFVNELERGYRLKLFLEKFGLRACVLNAELPINSRYSIVEEFNKGKFDYIVATDEPTGASGNMQDDEGDDEEEDADEREADEVDEQAEDQREAGKKRKSSEHAGAETKSNKSKVSQHRKGKNGASEYGVSRGVDFINVSCVINFDLPTSVDSYIHRVGRTARGGASGTALSFVVPSDQVGRSKYLYCASTTRDESVFKMLNKPSTISLLGSALQEWKYDSSSVAGFHYRVTDTLKSITKALIREARIKELKNEILTSSKLQSHFEDHPDDLAFLQHDKALLTSRAQQSHLKHVPQYLVPKIINPGAKLTKSSGSEYKGYVPKNKIKDGANDRKNKGGKRRSSTGKNTTGAAGKSRKKVDPLRKFSNK
;
A
#
# COMPACT_ATOMS: atom_id res chain seq x y z
N MET A 1 -29.99 -26.74 -48.92
CA MET A 1 -28.60 -26.64 -48.45
C MET A 1 -28.64 -26.42 -46.94
N SER A 2 -27.71 -27.02 -46.19
CA SER A 2 -27.72 -27.02 -44.71
C SER A 2 -27.13 -25.75 -44.11
N GLU A 3 -27.76 -25.21 -43.07
CA GLU A 3 -27.22 -24.09 -42.28
C GLU A 3 -26.07 -24.55 -41.35
N PRO A 4 -24.99 -23.77 -41.20
CA PRO A 4 -23.99 -24.00 -40.16
C PRO A 4 -24.42 -23.37 -38.83
N SER A 5 -24.57 -24.19 -37.78
CA SER A 5 -24.94 -23.73 -36.44
C SER A 5 -23.85 -22.87 -35.79
N SER A 6 -24.19 -21.66 -35.32
CA SER A 6 -23.25 -20.80 -34.59
C SER A 6 -23.46 -20.84 -33.07
N SER A 7 -22.41 -21.24 -32.35
CA SER A 7 -22.39 -21.39 -30.89
C SER A 7 -22.31 -20.04 -30.16
N LYS A 8 -23.21 -19.82 -29.18
CA LYS A 8 -23.20 -18.62 -28.32
C LYS A 8 -22.31 -18.86 -27.09
N VAL A 9 -21.16 -18.21 -27.03
CA VAL A 9 -20.29 -18.21 -25.83
C VAL A 9 -20.91 -17.34 -24.71
N LYS A 10 -20.80 -17.79 -23.45
CA LYS A 10 -21.29 -17.08 -22.25
C LYS A 10 -20.15 -16.28 -21.62
N ALA A 11 -20.39 -15.05 -21.15
CA ALA A 11 -19.36 -14.27 -20.47
C ALA A 11 -18.89 -14.90 -19.15
N ASP A 12 -19.70 -15.82 -18.58
CA ASP A 12 -19.34 -16.61 -17.40
C ASP A 12 -18.08 -17.46 -17.63
N SER A 13 -17.74 -17.82 -18.88
CA SER A 13 -16.47 -18.50 -19.21
C SER A 13 -15.25 -17.57 -19.25
N LEU A 14 -15.45 -16.25 -19.10
CA LEU A 14 -14.38 -15.26 -18.89
C LEU A 14 -14.34 -14.78 -17.43
N LEU A 15 -15.08 -15.42 -16.53
CA LEU A 15 -15.07 -15.10 -15.11
C LEU A 15 -14.46 -16.24 -14.29
N PRO A 16 -13.54 -15.95 -13.35
CA PRO A 16 -13.29 -16.85 -12.25
C PRO A 16 -14.60 -17.04 -11.45
N PRO A 17 -14.99 -18.27 -11.07
CA PRO A 17 -16.26 -18.53 -10.39
C PRO A 17 -16.33 -17.78 -9.05
N ALA A 18 -17.26 -16.83 -8.96
CA ALA A 18 -17.52 -16.11 -7.72
C ALA A 18 -18.20 -17.02 -6.69
N LYS A 19 -17.74 -17.00 -5.43
CA LYS A 19 -18.46 -17.60 -4.30
C LYS A 19 -19.87 -16.99 -4.23
N SER A 20 -20.90 -17.80 -4.43
CA SER A 20 -22.29 -17.36 -4.32
C SER A 20 -22.62 -16.99 -2.88
N THR A 21 -22.90 -15.71 -2.62
CA THR A 21 -23.25 -15.20 -1.29
C THR A 21 -24.69 -15.57 -0.90
N THR A 22 -24.90 -16.85 -0.58
CA THR A 22 -26.19 -17.42 -0.17
C THR A 22 -26.05 -18.22 1.12
N ALA A 23 -26.39 -17.58 2.24
CA ALA A 23 -26.75 -18.18 3.54
C ALA A 23 -25.96 -19.43 4.01
N ALA A 24 -24.76 -19.23 4.56
CA ALA A 24 -24.14 -20.18 5.49
C ALA A 24 -24.77 -20.06 6.90
N THR A 25 -26.08 -20.29 6.99
CA THR A 25 -26.88 -20.12 8.23
C THR A 25 -27.74 -21.37 8.50
N ALA A 26 -27.11 -22.55 8.48
CA ALA A 26 -27.80 -23.83 8.65
C ALA A 26 -26.95 -24.85 9.41
N ALA A 27 -27.55 -25.42 10.46
CA ALA A 27 -27.28 -26.74 11.04
C ALA A 27 -25.82 -27.24 11.13
N ARG A 28 -25.12 -26.87 12.21
CA ARG A 28 -24.30 -27.89 12.93
C ARG A 28 -25.23 -28.64 13.88
N SER A 29 -25.63 -29.86 13.50
CA SER A 29 -26.42 -30.74 14.36
C SER A 29 -25.59 -31.18 15.58
N ALA A 30 -26.24 -31.36 16.72
CA ALA A 30 -25.58 -31.87 17.93
C ALA A 30 -25.35 -33.38 17.82
N ASN A 31 -24.09 -33.81 17.88
CA ASN A 31 -23.62 -35.12 18.36
C ASN A 31 -22.08 -35.14 18.34
N GLY A 32 -21.45 -35.29 19.50
CA GLY A 32 -19.99 -35.32 19.64
C GLY A 32 -19.57 -35.07 21.10
N SER A 33 -18.82 -36.01 21.66
CA SER A 33 -18.52 -36.14 23.09
C SER A 33 -18.12 -34.86 23.82
N THR A 34 -18.60 -34.74 25.06
CA THR A 34 -18.05 -33.83 26.07
C THR A 34 -16.56 -34.11 26.27
N ASN A 35 -15.71 -33.17 25.89
CA ASN A 35 -14.33 -33.09 26.36
C ASN A 35 -14.16 -31.70 26.99
N THR A 36 -13.86 -31.63 28.28
CA THR A 36 -13.80 -30.35 29.00
C THR A 36 -12.61 -29.53 28.51
N GLY A 37 -12.88 -28.41 27.84
CA GLY A 37 -11.85 -27.50 27.31
C GLY A 37 -11.01 -26.91 28.43
N ALA A 38 -9.86 -27.53 28.72
CA ALA A 38 -8.94 -27.05 29.74
C ALA A 38 -8.37 -25.67 29.36
N SER A 39 -8.40 -24.75 30.33
CA SER A 39 -7.73 -23.45 30.23
C SER A 39 -6.24 -23.64 29.92
N GLN A 40 -5.71 -22.91 28.94
CA GLN A 40 -4.28 -22.98 28.65
C GLN A 40 -3.51 -22.08 29.63
N LEU A 41 -3.11 -22.68 30.76
CA LEU A 41 -2.11 -22.11 31.66
C LEU A 41 -0.82 -21.84 30.89
N THR A 42 -0.51 -20.57 30.72
CA THR A 42 0.75 -20.12 30.12
C THR A 42 1.95 -20.48 30.99
N LYS A 43 3.17 -20.40 30.43
CA LYS A 43 4.44 -20.48 31.19
C LYS A 43 4.62 -19.38 32.27
N HIS A 44 3.61 -18.56 32.52
CA HIS A 44 3.57 -17.51 33.53
C HIS A 44 2.42 -17.67 34.54
N GLY A 45 1.72 -18.81 34.53
CA GLY A 45 0.61 -19.09 35.45
C GLY A 45 -0.68 -18.32 35.15
N ILE A 46 -0.72 -17.60 34.02
CA ILE A 46 -1.90 -16.87 33.56
C ILE A 46 -2.71 -17.83 32.69
N GLU A 47 -3.97 -18.06 33.05
CA GLU A 47 -4.93 -18.79 32.21
C GLU A 47 -5.26 -17.95 30.96
N LEU A 48 -5.16 -18.57 29.79
CA LEU A 48 -5.78 -18.04 28.58
C LEU A 48 -7.14 -18.71 28.36
N PRO A 49 -8.17 -17.93 27.98
CA PRO A 49 -9.49 -18.48 27.65
C PRO A 49 -9.39 -19.39 26.43
N SER A 50 -10.17 -20.47 26.40
CA SER A 50 -10.18 -21.36 25.25
C SER A 50 -10.77 -20.66 24.02
N GLN A 51 -10.47 -21.16 22.82
CA GLN A 51 -11.10 -20.65 21.60
C GLN A 51 -12.62 -20.85 21.62
N GLU A 52 -13.11 -21.96 22.20
CA GLU A 52 -14.56 -22.18 22.31
C GLU A 52 -15.23 -21.14 23.21
N ASP A 53 -14.58 -20.69 24.28
CA ASP A 53 -15.14 -19.67 25.18
C ASP A 53 -15.14 -18.30 24.52
N ALA A 54 -14.08 -17.97 23.76
CA ALA A 54 -14.02 -16.76 22.95
C ALA A 54 -15.10 -16.75 21.85
N GLU A 55 -15.40 -17.89 21.23
CA GLU A 55 -16.49 -18.04 20.25
C GLU A 55 -17.89 -17.99 20.89
N ARG A 56 -18.06 -18.53 22.11
CA ARG A 56 -19.36 -18.56 22.84
C ARG A 56 -19.73 -17.24 23.51
N LEU A 57 -18.78 -16.59 24.19
CA LEU A 57 -19.01 -15.43 25.05
C LEU A 57 -18.52 -14.11 24.42
N GLY A 58 -17.70 -14.19 23.37
CA GLY A 58 -17.10 -13.01 22.75
C GLY A 58 -16.18 -12.26 23.71
N PHE A 59 -16.17 -10.93 23.65
CA PHE A 59 -15.42 -10.12 24.61
C PHE A 59 -15.87 -10.27 26.08
N ASN A 60 -17.06 -10.83 26.36
CA ASN A 60 -17.51 -11.06 27.74
C ASN A 60 -16.68 -12.12 28.48
N VAL A 61 -15.84 -12.90 27.77
CA VAL A 61 -14.75 -13.68 28.38
C VAL A 61 -13.93 -12.83 29.35
N PHE A 62 -13.66 -11.57 28.99
CA PHE A 62 -12.82 -10.66 29.79
C PHE A 62 -13.60 -9.90 30.89
N SER A 63 -14.85 -10.27 31.17
CA SER A 63 -15.69 -9.63 32.21
C SER A 63 -15.11 -9.65 33.63
N HIS A 64 -14.10 -10.49 33.87
CA HIS A 64 -13.37 -10.59 35.14
C HIS A 64 -12.07 -9.77 35.17
N ILE A 65 -11.68 -9.11 34.06
CA ILE A 65 -10.44 -8.30 33.94
C ILE A 65 -10.60 -6.97 33.19
N LEU A 66 -11.77 -6.65 32.63
CA LEU A 66 -12.07 -5.38 31.97
C LEU A 66 -13.30 -4.69 32.58
N ASP A 67 -13.26 -3.36 32.65
CA ASP A 67 -14.36 -2.51 33.10
C ASP A 67 -15.62 -2.76 32.24
N PRO A 68 -16.80 -3.02 32.85
CA PRO A 68 -18.06 -3.22 32.14
C PRO A 68 -18.42 -2.12 31.13
N ARG A 69 -17.94 -0.89 31.33
CA ARG A 69 -18.14 0.26 30.43
C ARG A 69 -17.36 0.10 29.11
N LEU A 70 -16.14 -0.46 29.17
CA LEU A 70 -15.35 -0.79 27.98
C LEU A 70 -15.98 -1.97 27.22
N LEU A 71 -16.42 -3.00 27.93
CA LEU A 71 -17.11 -4.15 27.33
C LEU A 71 -18.43 -3.74 26.66
N ARG A 72 -19.19 -2.82 27.27
CA ARG A 72 -20.37 -2.23 26.66
C ARG A 72 -20.06 -1.46 25.38
N ALA A 73 -19.00 -0.64 25.37
CA ALA A 73 -18.57 0.07 24.16
C ALA A 73 -18.22 -0.91 23.02
N LEU A 74 -17.53 -2.00 23.33
CA LEU A 74 -17.20 -3.05 22.35
C LEU A 74 -18.46 -3.74 21.80
N ALA A 75 -19.43 -4.04 22.66
CA ALA A 75 -20.71 -4.64 22.25
C ALA A 75 -21.53 -3.71 21.34
N ASP A 76 -21.66 -2.43 21.69
CA ASP A 76 -22.37 -1.41 20.88
C ASP A 76 -21.69 -1.16 19.52
N LEU A 77 -20.36 -1.36 19.44
CA LEU A 77 -19.58 -1.30 18.20
C LEU A 77 -19.62 -2.60 17.37
N GLY A 78 -20.31 -3.65 17.85
CA GLY A 78 -20.43 -4.94 17.14
C GLY A 78 -19.20 -5.85 17.23
N TYR A 79 -18.28 -5.62 18.17
CA TYR A 79 -17.15 -6.52 18.42
C TYR A 79 -17.62 -7.79 19.15
N GLY A 80 -18.02 -8.80 18.37
CA GLY A 80 -18.42 -10.12 18.88
C GLY A 80 -17.23 -10.90 19.45
N ILE A 81 -16.50 -11.60 18.58
CA ILE A 81 -15.41 -12.52 18.96
C ILE A 81 -14.06 -11.76 18.96
N PRO A 82 -13.23 -11.85 20.01
CA PRO A 82 -11.89 -11.27 20.02
C PRO A 82 -10.96 -12.03 19.05
N THR A 83 -10.10 -11.31 18.34
CA THR A 83 -9.15 -11.94 17.40
C THR A 83 -8.10 -12.78 18.15
N PRO A 84 -7.42 -13.75 17.50
CA PRO A 84 -6.43 -14.60 18.17
C PRO A 84 -5.30 -13.84 18.87
N ILE A 85 -4.91 -12.65 18.38
CA ILE A 85 -3.93 -11.79 19.08
C ILE A 85 -4.56 -11.07 20.28
N GLN A 86 -5.82 -10.64 20.20
CA GLN A 86 -6.52 -10.02 21.34
C GLN A 86 -6.75 -11.04 22.45
N GLN A 87 -7.22 -12.24 22.11
CA GLN A 87 -7.41 -13.37 23.03
C GLN A 87 -6.14 -13.72 23.81
N LYS A 88 -4.99 -13.77 23.12
CA LYS A 88 -3.69 -14.12 23.72
C LYS A 88 -3.04 -12.92 24.43
N ALA A 89 -3.16 -11.70 23.92
CA ALA A 89 -2.45 -10.53 24.45
C ALA A 89 -3.15 -9.85 25.64
N ILE A 90 -4.48 -9.74 25.65
CA ILE A 90 -5.20 -8.93 26.65
C ILE A 90 -4.94 -9.44 28.09
N PRO A 91 -5.06 -10.74 28.41
CA PRO A 91 -4.77 -11.24 29.76
C PRO A 91 -3.29 -11.07 30.16
N LEU A 92 -2.36 -11.34 29.23
CA LEU A 92 -0.91 -11.19 29.46
C LEU A 92 -0.50 -9.74 29.73
N ALA A 93 -1.14 -8.79 29.05
CA ALA A 93 -0.89 -7.37 29.19
C ALA A 93 -1.39 -6.83 30.53
N LEU A 94 -2.59 -7.23 30.95
CA LEU A 94 -3.17 -6.85 32.24
C LEU A 94 -2.33 -7.42 33.38
N ALA A 95 -1.85 -8.67 33.27
CA ALA A 95 -0.85 -9.28 34.15
C ALA A 95 0.58 -8.68 34.05
N GLY A 96 0.74 -7.51 33.40
CA GLY A 96 1.96 -6.70 33.44
C GLY A 96 3.15 -7.23 32.66
N LYS A 97 2.96 -8.17 31.72
CA LYS A 97 4.06 -8.66 30.86
C LYS A 97 4.29 -7.73 29.67
N ASP A 98 5.54 -7.47 29.33
CA ASP A 98 5.88 -6.86 28.04
C ASP A 98 5.45 -7.77 26.89
N ILE A 99 4.96 -7.20 25.79
CA ILE A 99 4.44 -7.96 24.64
C ILE A 99 5.21 -7.60 23.37
N LEU A 100 5.72 -8.62 22.69
CA LEU A 100 6.15 -8.55 21.29
C LEU A 100 5.15 -9.32 20.43
N ALA A 101 4.29 -8.62 19.69
CA ALA A 101 3.32 -9.25 18.80
C ALA A 101 3.78 -9.19 17.34
N ARG A 102 3.76 -10.34 16.67
CA ARG A 102 3.88 -10.47 15.22
C ARG A 102 2.50 -10.83 14.66
N ALA A 103 1.87 -9.87 13.99
CA ALA A 103 0.59 -10.09 13.32
C ALA A 103 0.39 -9.10 12.17
N ARG A 104 -0.31 -9.56 11.11
CA ARG A 104 -0.58 -8.76 9.90
C ARG A 104 -1.47 -7.54 10.19
N THR A 105 -1.39 -6.52 9.32
CA THR A 105 -2.36 -5.41 9.31
C THR A 105 -3.79 -5.96 9.25
N GLY A 106 -4.70 -5.50 10.11
CA GLY A 106 -6.09 -5.96 10.18
C GLY A 106 -6.38 -7.06 11.22
N SER A 107 -5.36 -7.70 11.80
CA SER A 107 -5.50 -8.73 12.86
C SER A 107 -6.02 -8.21 14.22
N GLY A 108 -6.31 -6.90 14.35
CA GLY A 108 -6.85 -6.32 15.59
C GLY A 108 -5.82 -5.84 16.62
N LYS A 109 -4.53 -5.74 16.26
CA LYS A 109 -3.41 -5.27 17.11
C LYS A 109 -3.73 -4.04 17.97
N THR A 110 -4.42 -3.03 17.40
CA THR A 110 -4.75 -1.78 18.09
C THR A 110 -5.54 -1.97 19.38
N LEU A 111 -6.50 -2.91 19.43
CA LEU A 111 -7.22 -3.24 20.68
C LEU A 111 -6.41 -4.17 21.59
N ALA A 112 -5.50 -4.97 21.03
CA ALA A 112 -4.68 -5.92 21.77
C ALA A 112 -3.67 -5.25 22.74
N TYR A 113 -3.19 -4.04 22.43
CA TYR A 113 -2.55 -3.15 23.41
C TYR A 113 -3.53 -2.10 23.98
N GLY A 114 -4.47 -1.62 23.16
CA GLY A 114 -5.37 -0.51 23.52
C GLY A 114 -6.27 -0.81 24.71
N LEU A 115 -6.90 -1.99 24.78
CA LEU A 115 -7.79 -2.33 25.89
C LEU A 115 -7.03 -2.47 27.22
N PRO A 116 -5.90 -3.19 27.31
CA PRO A 116 -5.07 -3.22 28.52
C PRO A 116 -4.54 -1.84 28.95
N LEU A 117 -4.16 -1.00 27.99
CA LEU A 117 -3.69 0.37 28.23
C LEU A 117 -4.81 1.23 28.84
N LEU A 118 -6.01 1.20 28.25
CA LEU A 118 -7.17 1.94 28.75
C LEU A 118 -7.64 1.43 30.12
N GLN A 119 -7.62 0.12 30.35
CA GLN A 119 -7.97 -0.47 31.65
C GLN A 119 -7.03 0.04 32.75
N LYS A 120 -5.71 0.02 32.54
CA LYS A 120 -4.74 0.50 33.53
C LYS A 120 -4.91 1.98 33.88
N VAL A 121 -5.29 2.81 32.91
CA VAL A 121 -5.65 4.21 33.16
C VAL A 121 -6.85 4.30 34.12
N LEU A 122 -7.88 3.46 33.94
CA LEU A 122 -9.03 3.40 34.85
C LEU A 122 -8.64 2.89 36.24
N ASP A 123 -7.88 1.78 36.31
CA ASP A 123 -7.44 1.18 37.56
C ASP A 123 -6.64 2.19 38.40
N ALA A 124 -5.63 2.82 37.78
CA ALA A 124 -4.78 3.81 38.44
C ALA A 124 -5.53 5.09 38.83
N LYS A 125 -6.56 5.48 38.08
CA LYS A 125 -7.47 6.59 38.46
C LYS A 125 -8.50 6.21 39.52
N SER A 126 -8.88 4.94 39.63
CA SER A 126 -9.78 4.46 40.68
C SER A 126 -9.09 4.38 42.05
N ALA A 127 -7.78 4.07 42.05
CA ALA A 127 -6.95 3.99 43.24
C ALA A 127 -6.56 5.38 43.83
N VAL A 128 -6.74 6.47 43.07
CA VAL A 128 -6.28 7.82 43.43
C VAL A 128 -7.47 8.79 43.48
N ALA A 129 -7.72 9.40 44.65
CA ALA A 129 -8.82 10.34 44.84
C ALA A 129 -8.79 11.48 43.81
N LYS A 130 -9.97 11.89 43.28
CA LYS A 130 -10.10 12.90 42.21
C LYS A 130 -9.56 14.30 42.59
N SER A 131 -9.21 14.52 43.86
CA SER A 131 -8.59 15.73 44.40
C SER A 131 -7.05 15.71 44.44
N ASP A 132 -6.41 14.57 44.20
CA ASP A 132 -4.95 14.45 44.18
C ASP A 132 -4.39 14.99 42.86
N ALA A 133 -3.29 15.75 42.93
CA ALA A 133 -2.51 16.20 41.77
C ALA A 133 -1.99 15.04 40.91
N ASN A 134 -1.85 13.84 41.49
CA ASN A 134 -1.46 12.61 40.79
C ASN A 134 -2.62 11.90 40.07
N HIS A 135 -3.87 12.37 40.21
CA HIS A 135 -5.02 11.75 39.52
C HIS A 135 -4.93 11.92 37.99
N GLN A 136 -4.57 13.13 37.53
CA GLN A 136 -4.46 13.47 36.10
C GLN A 136 -2.99 13.56 35.67
N LEU A 137 -2.46 12.46 35.12
CA LEU A 137 -1.08 12.31 34.62
C LEU A 137 -1.10 11.58 33.28
N THR A 138 -0.12 11.81 32.41
CA THR A 138 0.03 11.03 31.16
C THR A 138 0.59 9.65 31.46
N ARG A 139 -0.32 8.67 31.63
CA ARG A 139 0.01 7.28 31.94
C ARG A 139 0.42 6.45 30.74
N ALA A 140 0.06 6.86 29.52
CA ALA A 140 0.41 6.11 28.33
C ALA A 140 0.85 6.97 27.12
N LEU A 141 1.86 6.47 26.42
CA LEU A 141 2.30 6.97 25.11
C LEU A 141 2.12 5.88 24.05
N VAL A 142 1.52 6.24 22.92
CA VAL A 142 1.41 5.39 21.73
C VAL A 142 2.20 6.04 20.59
N LEU A 143 3.31 5.41 20.22
CA LEU A 143 4.14 5.78 19.07
C LEU A 143 3.67 5.05 17.81
N VAL A 144 3.54 5.80 16.73
CA VAL A 144 3.09 5.33 15.41
C VAL A 144 3.94 5.94 14.28
N PRO A 145 4.10 5.27 13.13
CA PRO A 145 4.94 5.74 12.02
C PRO A 145 4.37 6.95 11.28
N THR A 146 3.05 7.11 11.19
CA THR A 146 2.43 8.22 10.44
C THR A 146 1.30 8.89 11.23
N ARG A 147 0.98 10.13 10.83
CA ARG A 147 -0.14 10.93 11.37
C ARG A 147 -1.49 10.25 11.17
N GLU A 148 -1.65 9.47 10.11
CA GLU A 148 -2.93 8.94 9.66
C GLU A 148 -3.20 7.58 10.29
N LEU A 149 -2.15 6.80 10.58
CA LEU A 149 -2.23 5.72 11.56
C LEU A 149 -2.44 6.27 12.98
N ALA A 150 -1.85 7.42 13.35
CA ALA A 150 -2.19 8.11 14.60
C ALA A 150 -3.68 8.46 14.68
N GLU A 151 -4.25 8.98 13.59
CA GLU A 151 -5.66 9.33 13.49
C GLU A 151 -6.57 8.09 13.42
N GLN A 152 -6.09 6.96 12.88
CA GLN A 152 -6.79 5.67 12.93
C GLN A 152 -6.83 5.11 14.36
N VAL A 153 -5.69 5.05 15.06
CA VAL A 153 -5.60 4.63 16.47
C VAL A 153 -6.42 5.58 17.36
N PHE A 154 -6.34 6.89 17.14
CA PHE A 154 -7.10 7.90 17.88
C PHE A 154 -8.60 7.67 17.76
N ARG A 155 -9.13 7.54 16.54
CA ARG A 155 -10.56 7.27 16.33
C ARG A 155 -10.98 5.91 16.89
N HIS A 156 -10.14 4.89 16.77
CA HIS A 156 -10.42 3.54 17.27
C HIS A 156 -10.50 3.51 18.80
N LEU A 157 -9.57 4.15 19.51
CA LEU A 157 -9.64 4.26 20.97
C LEU A 157 -10.76 5.23 21.42
N SER A 158 -11.01 6.31 20.67
CA SER A 158 -12.07 7.29 20.99
C SER A 158 -13.48 6.69 21.06
N VAL A 159 -13.80 5.70 20.23
CA VAL A 159 -15.10 5.01 20.27
C VAL A 159 -15.17 3.93 21.35
N VAL A 160 -14.04 3.34 21.74
CA VAL A 160 -13.97 2.38 22.87
C VAL A 160 -14.11 3.08 24.22
N ILE A 161 -13.63 4.33 24.33
CA ILE A 161 -13.76 5.10 25.58
C ILE A 161 -15.12 5.80 25.75
N GLU A 162 -16.12 5.57 24.88
CA GLU A 162 -17.39 6.33 24.87
C GLU A 162 -18.04 6.47 26.27
N TYR A 163 -18.13 5.36 26.99
CA TYR A 163 -18.72 5.28 28.34
C TYR A 163 -17.76 5.63 29.48
N VAL A 164 -16.52 6.02 29.18
CA VAL A 164 -15.47 6.41 30.16
C VAL A 164 -14.76 7.72 29.81
N ARG A 165 -15.32 8.53 28.90
CA ARG A 165 -14.75 9.83 28.46
C ARG A 165 -14.51 10.82 29.61
N ASP A 166 -15.33 10.76 30.66
CA ASP A 166 -15.18 11.61 31.85
C ASP A 166 -13.97 11.21 32.71
N ASP A 167 -13.51 9.95 32.60
CA ASP A 167 -12.36 9.41 33.33
C ASP A 167 -11.08 9.35 32.46
N ILE A 168 -11.16 9.18 31.13
CA ILE A 168 -9.99 9.04 30.24
C ILE A 168 -9.89 10.18 29.22
N ARG A 169 -8.79 10.95 29.27
CA ARG A 169 -8.44 11.96 28.26
C ARG A 169 -7.45 11.40 27.22
N LEU A 170 -7.88 11.36 25.96
CA LEU A 170 -7.11 10.88 24.81
C LEU A 170 -6.74 12.05 23.88
N VAL A 171 -5.47 12.18 23.47
CA VAL A 171 -5.00 13.26 22.57
C VAL A 171 -4.09 12.75 21.46
N ASN A 172 -4.44 13.05 20.19
CA ASN A 172 -3.55 12.94 19.04
C ASN A 172 -2.73 14.23 18.85
N VAL A 173 -1.40 14.14 18.93
CA VAL A 173 -0.45 15.25 18.65
C VAL A 173 0.29 15.11 17.31
N ALA A 174 0.10 14.01 16.59
CA ALA A 174 0.65 13.83 15.24
C ALA A 174 -0.12 14.60 14.16
N ARG A 175 -1.37 15.01 14.44
CA ARG A 175 -2.18 15.86 13.54
C ARG A 175 -1.52 17.23 13.29
N GLU A 176 -1.81 17.83 12.15
CA GLU A 176 -1.52 19.26 11.96
C GLU A 176 -2.51 20.11 12.75
N ALA A 177 -1.97 20.89 13.69
CA ALA A 177 -2.64 22.01 14.33
C ALA A 177 -1.58 23.04 14.72
N SER A 178 -1.99 24.26 15.05
CA SER A 178 -1.06 25.25 15.61
C SER A 178 -0.43 24.70 16.90
N GLU A 179 0.90 24.83 17.04
CA GLU A 179 1.59 24.32 18.23
C GLU A 179 1.04 24.89 19.54
N LYS A 180 0.52 26.13 19.53
CA LYS A 180 -0.14 26.72 20.70
C LYS A 180 -1.32 25.89 21.19
N VAL A 181 -2.10 25.32 20.26
CA VAL A 181 -3.24 24.44 20.58
C VAL A 181 -2.75 23.07 21.06
N GLN A 182 -1.68 22.54 20.47
CA GLN A 182 -1.12 21.24 20.90
C GLN A 182 -0.47 21.34 22.30
N ARG A 183 0.28 22.41 22.58
CA ARG A 183 0.86 22.67 23.91
C ARG A 183 -0.22 22.91 24.97
N LEU A 184 -1.32 23.61 24.63
CA LEU A 184 -2.47 23.78 25.53
C LEU A 184 -3.10 22.43 25.92
N LEU A 185 -3.40 21.57 24.94
CA LEU A 185 -3.97 20.25 25.18
C LEU A 185 -3.03 19.31 25.94
N LEU A 186 -1.71 19.46 25.79
CA LEU A 186 -0.74 18.72 26.60
C LEU A 186 -0.66 19.27 28.05
N SER A 187 -0.86 20.57 28.26
CA SER A 187 -0.86 21.17 29.61
C SER A 187 -2.04 20.71 30.48
N GLU A 188 -3.12 20.18 29.86
CA GLU A 188 -4.23 19.51 30.56
C GLU A 188 -3.89 18.08 31.03
N LYS A 189 -2.63 17.63 30.86
CA LYS A 189 -2.08 16.32 31.23
C LYS A 189 -2.96 15.14 30.76
N PRO A 190 -3.19 14.97 29.45
CA PRO A 190 -4.04 13.90 28.93
C PRO A 190 -3.46 12.53 29.29
N ASP A 191 -4.32 11.58 29.67
CA ASP A 191 -3.93 10.25 30.15
C ASP A 191 -3.20 9.43 29.08
N VAL A 192 -3.65 9.56 27.83
CA VAL A 192 -3.12 8.81 26.68
C VAL A 192 -2.77 9.76 25.54
N VAL A 193 -1.49 9.77 25.15
CA VAL A 193 -0.96 10.58 24.03
C VAL A 193 -0.63 9.67 22.85
N ILE A 194 -1.11 10.02 21.66
CA ILE A 194 -0.74 9.35 20.39
C ILE A 194 0.11 10.30 19.56
N ALA A 195 1.29 9.86 19.14
CA ALA A 195 2.31 10.69 18.49
C ALA A 195 3.15 9.92 17.45
N THR A 196 3.71 10.64 16.47
CA THR A 196 4.89 10.15 15.75
C THR A 196 6.16 10.39 16.59
N PRO A 197 7.22 9.58 16.48
CA PRO A 197 8.42 9.71 17.32
C PRO A 197 9.04 11.12 17.34
N SER A 198 9.19 11.78 16.18
CA SER A 198 9.74 13.14 16.14
C SER A 198 8.85 14.16 16.86
N LYS A 199 7.52 14.00 16.81
CA LYS A 199 6.57 14.87 17.53
C LYS A 199 6.63 14.62 19.04
N ALA A 200 6.70 13.36 19.47
CA ALA A 200 6.87 13.01 20.88
C ALA A 200 8.20 13.59 21.43
N LEU A 201 9.32 13.34 20.73
CA LEU A 201 10.64 13.81 21.11
C LEU A 201 10.70 15.35 21.21
N ASN A 202 10.12 16.06 20.23
CA ASN A 202 10.06 17.52 20.23
C ASN A 202 9.24 18.08 21.43
N TYR A 203 8.13 17.44 21.81
CA TYR A 203 7.35 17.87 22.99
C TYR A 203 8.02 17.54 24.32
N LEU A 204 8.80 16.45 24.40
CA LEU A 204 9.62 16.10 25.57
C LEU A 204 10.81 17.06 25.72
N GLN A 205 11.53 17.35 24.64
CA GLN A 205 12.66 18.29 24.62
C GLN A 205 12.24 19.73 25.00
N ASN A 206 11.04 20.16 24.59
CA ASN A 206 10.47 21.46 24.97
C ASN A 206 9.74 21.45 26.34
N ALA A 207 9.90 20.39 27.16
CA ALA A 207 9.22 20.22 28.45
C ALA A 207 7.70 20.47 28.41
N SER A 208 7.07 20.25 27.25
CA SER A 208 5.65 20.48 27.00
C SER A 208 4.82 19.21 27.18
N LEU A 209 5.49 18.06 27.27
CA LEU A 209 4.97 16.75 27.68
C LEU A 209 5.89 16.23 28.80
N ASP A 210 5.29 15.72 29.88
CA ASP A 210 6.00 14.97 30.93
C ASP A 210 5.47 13.54 30.98
N LEU A 211 6.38 12.58 30.88
CA LEU A 211 6.13 11.14 31.02
C LEU A 211 6.82 10.58 32.26
N LYS A 212 7.78 11.29 32.84
CA LYS A 212 8.64 10.79 33.91
C LYS A 212 7.90 10.69 35.24
N SER A 213 6.94 11.57 35.46
CA SER A 213 6.13 11.60 36.69
C SER A 213 5.00 10.55 36.74
N GLY A 214 4.70 9.82 35.65
CA GLY A 214 3.54 8.92 35.66
C GLY A 214 3.30 7.99 34.48
N MET A 215 4.20 7.86 33.49
CA MET A 215 3.98 6.94 32.36
C MET A 215 4.16 5.48 32.78
N GLU A 216 3.08 4.70 32.73
CA GLU A 216 3.04 3.28 33.06
C GLU A 216 3.14 2.37 31.82
N SER A 217 2.74 2.86 30.64
CA SER A 217 2.65 2.07 29.39
C SER A 217 3.22 2.80 28.17
N LEU A 218 4.09 2.14 27.42
CA LEU A 218 4.58 2.58 26.12
C LEU A 218 4.21 1.56 25.04
N ALA A 219 3.37 1.96 24.09
CA ALA A 219 3.05 1.17 22.91
C ALA A 219 3.76 1.73 21.67
N ILE A 220 4.33 0.83 20.87
CA ILE A 220 4.90 1.12 19.55
C ILE A 220 4.13 0.26 18.54
N ASP A 221 3.26 0.88 17.74
CA ASP A 221 2.49 0.20 16.68
C ASP A 221 3.15 0.33 15.30
N GLU A 222 3.07 -0.76 14.53
CA GLU A 222 3.80 -0.99 13.28
C GLU A 222 5.30 -0.60 13.37
N ALA A 223 6.02 -1.22 14.31
CA ALA A 223 7.41 -0.88 14.62
C ALA A 223 8.41 -1.08 13.45
N ASP A 224 8.14 -2.01 12.53
CA ASP A 224 8.92 -2.19 11.30
C ASP A 224 8.77 -1.01 10.35
N LEU A 225 7.61 -0.34 10.33
CA LEU A 225 7.44 0.91 9.59
C LEU A 225 8.19 2.05 10.29
N ILE A 226 8.08 2.18 11.62
CA ILE A 226 8.72 3.29 12.36
C ILE A 226 10.22 3.41 12.03
N LEU A 227 10.90 2.27 11.90
CA LEU A 227 12.30 2.21 11.48
C LEU A 227 12.48 2.59 10.01
N SER A 228 11.68 2.02 9.08
CA SER A 228 11.77 2.32 7.64
C SER A 228 11.38 3.76 7.26
N TYR A 229 10.58 4.44 8.09
CA TYR A 229 10.25 5.86 7.95
C TYR A 229 11.41 6.79 8.42
N GLY A 230 12.50 6.22 8.94
CA GLY A 230 13.70 6.95 9.38
C GLY A 230 13.67 7.41 10.84
N HIS A 231 12.63 7.06 11.61
CA HIS A 231 12.49 7.48 13.01
C HIS A 231 13.37 6.69 13.99
N ASP A 232 14.23 5.79 13.53
CA ASP A 232 15.19 5.05 14.36
C ASP A 232 16.01 5.97 15.30
N ALA A 233 16.50 7.10 14.78
CA ALA A 233 17.23 8.08 15.57
C ALA A 233 16.34 8.80 16.61
N ASP A 234 15.10 9.12 16.26
CA ASP A 234 14.13 9.76 17.17
C ASP A 234 13.75 8.82 18.32
N VAL A 235 13.45 7.55 18.01
CA VAL A 235 13.10 6.53 18.99
C VAL A 235 14.27 6.24 19.92
N LYS A 236 15.49 6.07 19.39
CA LYS A 236 16.70 5.89 20.21
C LYS A 236 16.96 7.09 21.10
N SER A 237 16.72 8.31 20.63
CA SER A 237 16.85 9.53 21.43
C SER A 237 15.80 9.61 22.54
N LEU A 238 14.54 9.27 22.23
CA LEU A 238 13.44 9.25 23.19
C LEU A 238 13.66 8.23 24.31
N LEU A 239 14.15 7.03 23.96
CA LEU A 239 14.50 5.98 24.93
C LEU A 239 15.78 6.30 25.74
N GLY A 240 16.78 6.95 25.12
CA GLY A 240 18.08 7.21 25.74
C GLY A 240 18.15 8.46 26.63
N ALA A 241 17.37 9.51 26.33
CA ALA A 241 17.55 10.84 26.95
C ALA A 241 16.85 11.03 28.32
N ASN A 242 16.62 9.96 29.08
CA ASN A 242 16.11 10.00 30.46
C ASN A 242 14.73 10.70 30.64
N PHE A 243 13.94 10.76 29.56
CA PHE A 243 12.57 11.29 29.53
C PHE A 243 11.53 10.30 30.07
N LEU A 244 11.82 9.00 30.03
CA LEU A 244 10.93 7.93 30.49
C LEU A 244 11.26 7.52 31.95
N PRO A 245 10.28 7.02 32.71
CA PRO A 245 10.52 6.46 34.05
C PRO A 245 11.33 5.16 33.98
N SER A 246 11.89 4.74 35.12
CA SER A 246 12.73 3.52 35.21
C SER A 246 11.95 2.22 35.05
N HIS A 247 10.63 2.23 35.27
CA HIS A 247 9.73 1.08 35.10
C HIS A 247 8.47 1.51 34.35
N PHE A 248 8.18 0.82 33.26
CA PHE A 248 6.94 0.92 32.48
C PHE A 248 6.77 -0.39 31.70
N GLN A 249 5.52 -0.74 31.35
CA GLN A 249 5.22 -1.85 30.45
C GLN A 249 5.40 -1.41 29.00
N SER A 250 5.93 -2.30 28.17
CA SER A 250 6.16 -2.05 26.75
C SER A 250 5.40 -3.02 25.83
N PHE A 251 4.77 -2.44 24.81
CA PHE A 251 4.12 -3.16 23.72
C PHE A 251 4.85 -2.86 22.41
N LEU A 252 5.37 -3.89 21.74
CA LEU A 252 6.01 -3.79 20.43
C LEU A 252 5.17 -4.58 19.43
N MET A 253 4.36 -3.88 18.64
CA MET A 253 3.45 -4.43 17.65
C MET A 253 4.07 -4.25 16.25
N SER A 254 4.13 -5.31 15.46
CA SER A 254 4.81 -5.28 14.16
C SER A 254 4.29 -6.37 13.22
N ALA A 255 4.37 -6.13 11.90
CA ALA A 255 4.11 -7.16 10.92
C ALA A 255 5.33 -8.08 10.69
N THR A 256 6.55 -7.53 10.71
CA THR A 256 7.77 -8.25 10.29
C THR A 256 8.97 -8.06 11.23
N MET A 257 9.82 -9.08 11.33
CA MET A 257 11.02 -9.03 12.20
C MET A 257 12.27 -8.75 11.38
N THR A 258 12.63 -7.48 11.25
CA THR A 258 13.94 -7.09 10.72
C THR A 258 15.03 -7.23 11.80
N SER A 259 16.29 -7.10 11.39
CA SER A 259 17.43 -6.93 12.30
C SER A 259 17.23 -5.76 13.26
N ASP A 260 16.50 -4.72 12.84
CA ASP A 260 16.43 -3.44 13.54
C ASP A 260 15.21 -3.37 14.46
N VAL A 261 14.09 -4.04 14.11
CA VAL A 261 13.05 -4.38 15.10
C VAL A 261 13.64 -5.30 16.19
N SER A 262 14.58 -6.18 15.84
CA SER A 262 15.28 -7.03 16.82
C SER A 262 16.23 -6.25 17.73
N LYS A 263 16.85 -5.16 17.25
CA LYS A 263 17.60 -4.20 18.10
C LYS A 263 16.66 -3.40 19.00
N LEU A 264 15.56 -2.87 18.46
CA LEU A 264 14.55 -2.11 19.20
C LEU A 264 13.93 -2.96 20.33
N LYS A 265 13.64 -4.23 20.06
CA LYS A 265 13.24 -5.22 21.07
C LYS A 265 14.20 -5.25 22.26
N GLY A 266 15.52 -5.28 22.00
CA GLY A 266 16.56 -5.35 23.04
C GLY A 266 16.77 -4.04 23.82
N LEU A 267 16.39 -2.90 23.25
CA LEU A 267 16.44 -1.59 23.93
C LEU A 267 15.18 -1.32 24.78
N LEU A 268 14.03 -1.83 24.35
CA LEU A 268 12.72 -1.52 24.92
C LEU A 268 12.21 -2.59 25.90
N LEU A 269 12.26 -3.87 25.53
CA LEU A 269 11.45 -4.92 26.17
C LEU A 269 12.22 -5.72 27.23
N ARG A 270 11.63 -5.86 28.41
CA ARG A 270 12.18 -6.61 29.55
C ARG A 270 11.47 -7.96 29.71
N ASN A 271 12.12 -9.02 29.21
CA ASN A 271 11.59 -10.39 29.18
C ASN A 271 10.17 -10.51 28.54
N PRO A 272 9.99 -10.05 27.28
CA PRO A 272 8.68 -9.99 26.64
C PRO A 272 8.11 -11.36 26.25
N VAL A 273 6.79 -11.50 26.36
CA VAL A 273 6.07 -12.61 25.73
C VAL A 273 6.01 -12.36 24.23
N VAL A 274 6.58 -13.28 23.45
CA VAL A 274 6.64 -13.19 21.99
C VAL A 274 5.43 -13.91 21.39
N LEU A 275 4.35 -13.16 21.15
CA LEU A 275 3.16 -13.66 20.48
C LEU A 275 3.40 -13.66 18.96
N LYS A 276 3.61 -14.85 18.39
CA LYS A 276 3.56 -15.07 16.94
C LYS A 276 2.18 -15.61 16.61
N LEU A 277 1.38 -14.90 15.81
CA LEU A 277 0.31 -15.57 15.08
C LEU A 277 0.94 -16.23 13.84
N ASN A 278 0.85 -17.54 13.75
CA ASN A 278 1.05 -18.24 12.49
C ASN A 278 -0.21 -18.05 11.63
N HIS A 279 -0.11 -18.24 10.31
CA HIS A 279 -1.26 -18.06 9.41
C HIS A 279 -2.43 -19.02 9.73
N ASP A 280 -2.12 -20.18 10.30
CA ASP A 280 -3.08 -21.23 10.64
C ASP A 280 -4.05 -20.78 11.75
N ASP A 281 -3.62 -19.93 12.69
CA ASP A 281 -4.47 -19.34 13.76
C ASP A 281 -5.60 -18.46 13.19
N GLU A 282 -5.38 -17.80 12.05
CA GLU A 282 -6.41 -16.97 11.39
C GLU A 282 -7.16 -17.71 10.27
N ALA A 283 -6.72 -18.90 9.84
CA ALA A 283 -7.39 -19.70 8.82
C ALA A 283 -8.79 -20.18 9.27
N ALA A 284 -9.00 -20.36 10.57
CA ALA A 284 -10.30 -20.64 11.17
C ALA A 284 -11.33 -19.50 10.96
N SER A 285 -10.86 -18.26 10.88
CA SER A 285 -11.67 -17.10 10.47
C SER A 285 -11.77 -17.05 8.95
N GLY A 286 -12.51 -18.03 8.39
CA GLY A 286 -12.50 -18.44 6.98
C GLY A 286 -12.34 -17.30 5.98
N SER A 287 -11.17 -17.24 5.33
CA SER A 287 -10.82 -16.12 4.45
C SER A 287 -11.77 -16.05 3.24
N ASN A 288 -12.44 -14.91 3.07
CA ASN A 288 -13.24 -14.61 1.88
C ASN A 288 -12.38 -14.21 0.66
N LEU A 289 -11.09 -14.57 0.68
CA LEU A 289 -10.18 -14.55 -0.46
C LEU A 289 -10.50 -15.74 -1.38
N VAL A 290 -10.48 -15.51 -2.69
CA VAL A 290 -10.47 -16.56 -3.71
C VAL A 290 -9.29 -16.29 -4.63
N GLN A 291 -8.46 -17.31 -4.88
CA GLN A 291 -7.17 -17.15 -5.55
C GLN A 291 -7.16 -17.92 -6.87
N PHE A 292 -6.81 -17.23 -7.94
CA PHE A 292 -6.77 -17.76 -9.30
C PHE A 292 -5.40 -17.55 -9.93
N TYR A 293 -5.02 -18.46 -10.82
CA TYR A 293 -3.90 -18.29 -11.73
C TYR A 293 -4.33 -18.53 -13.17
N THR A 294 -3.57 -18.03 -14.13
CA THR A 294 -3.66 -18.50 -15.52
C THR A 294 -2.28 -18.47 -16.17
N LYS A 295 -1.99 -19.49 -16.99
CA LYS A 295 -0.75 -19.60 -17.78
C LYS A 295 -0.91 -18.78 -19.05
N THR A 296 -0.03 -17.81 -19.29
CA THR A 296 -0.27 -16.78 -20.31
C THR A 296 1.02 -16.14 -20.84
N THR A 297 1.01 -15.59 -22.05
CA THR A 297 2.20 -14.96 -22.66
C THR A 297 2.44 -13.53 -22.15
N GLU A 298 3.63 -12.98 -22.37
CA GLU A 298 3.95 -11.59 -22.03
C GLU A 298 3.04 -10.55 -22.75
N GLU A 299 2.51 -10.88 -23.94
CA GLU A 299 1.53 -10.04 -24.64
C GLU A 299 0.10 -10.24 -24.10
N ASP A 300 -0.26 -11.49 -23.81
CA ASP A 300 -1.57 -11.83 -23.26
C ASP A 300 -1.78 -11.29 -21.83
N LYS A 301 -0.73 -11.12 -21.03
CA LYS A 301 -0.80 -10.38 -19.75
C LYS A 301 -1.46 -9.01 -19.91
N PHE A 302 -1.08 -8.25 -20.95
CA PHE A 302 -1.69 -6.95 -21.27
C PHE A 302 -3.10 -7.10 -21.85
N LEU A 303 -3.36 -8.12 -22.66
CA LEU A 303 -4.70 -8.43 -23.20
C LEU A 303 -5.71 -8.73 -22.08
N LEU A 304 -5.36 -9.63 -21.17
CA LEU A 304 -6.21 -10.03 -20.05
C LEU A 304 -6.43 -8.87 -19.08
N ALA A 305 -5.39 -8.13 -18.70
CA ALA A 305 -5.53 -6.92 -17.89
C ALA A 305 -6.45 -5.87 -18.56
N TYR A 306 -6.32 -5.67 -19.88
CA TYR A 306 -7.22 -4.80 -20.62
C TYR A 306 -8.67 -5.30 -20.59
N VAL A 307 -8.93 -6.57 -20.95
CA VAL A 307 -10.27 -7.15 -21.02
C VAL A 307 -10.98 -7.10 -19.67
N ILE A 308 -10.32 -7.57 -18.61
CA ILE A 308 -10.86 -7.63 -17.24
C ILE A 308 -11.28 -6.23 -16.75
N LEU A 309 -10.41 -5.23 -16.90
CA LEU A 309 -10.64 -3.87 -16.39
C LEU A 309 -11.55 -3.03 -17.30
N LYS A 310 -11.50 -3.23 -18.64
CA LYS A 310 -12.31 -2.46 -19.61
C LYS A 310 -13.76 -2.94 -19.65
N LEU A 311 -13.99 -4.25 -19.56
CA LEU A 311 -15.34 -4.83 -19.48
C LEU A 311 -15.93 -4.77 -18.07
N LYS A 312 -15.13 -4.36 -17.06
CA LYS A 312 -15.51 -4.34 -15.63
C LYS A 312 -15.99 -5.71 -15.13
N LEU A 313 -15.31 -6.77 -15.57
CA LEU A 313 -15.52 -8.13 -15.06
C LEU A 313 -15.32 -8.19 -13.54
N ILE A 314 -14.36 -7.40 -13.06
CA ILE A 314 -14.13 -7.11 -11.65
C ILE A 314 -14.72 -5.73 -11.33
N ARG A 315 -15.49 -5.66 -10.24
CA ARG A 315 -16.10 -4.42 -9.71
C ARG A 315 -15.31 -3.94 -8.49
N GLY A 316 -15.22 -2.63 -8.29
CA GLY A 316 -14.44 -2.03 -7.20
C GLY A 316 -13.01 -1.70 -7.61
N LYS A 317 -12.13 -1.47 -6.64
CA LYS A 317 -10.75 -1.04 -6.87
C LYS A 317 -9.80 -2.23 -7.02
N ALA A 318 -8.83 -2.12 -7.93
CA ALA A 318 -7.82 -3.15 -8.15
C ALA A 318 -6.38 -2.65 -7.96
N ILE A 319 -5.54 -3.48 -7.35
CA ILE A 319 -4.09 -3.30 -7.30
C ILE A 319 -3.45 -4.23 -8.33
N LEU A 320 -2.60 -3.70 -9.21
CA LEU A 320 -1.82 -4.47 -10.18
C LEU A 320 -0.35 -4.47 -9.75
N PHE A 321 0.18 -5.63 -9.34
CA PHE A 321 1.58 -5.77 -8.95
C PHE A 321 2.46 -6.15 -10.14
N VAL A 322 3.55 -5.41 -10.30
CA VAL A 322 4.63 -5.64 -11.28
C VAL A 322 5.98 -5.76 -10.55
N ASN A 323 6.95 -6.41 -11.18
CA ASN A 323 8.28 -6.61 -10.60
C ASN A 323 9.33 -5.57 -11.06
N GLU A 324 9.06 -4.84 -12.15
CA GLU A 324 9.99 -3.87 -12.74
C GLU A 324 9.37 -2.49 -12.94
N LEU A 325 10.16 -1.43 -12.74
CA LEU A 325 9.66 -0.06 -12.80
C LEU A 325 9.29 0.41 -14.22
N GLU A 326 10.11 0.12 -15.24
CA GLU A 326 9.76 0.43 -16.65
C GLU A 326 8.45 -0.27 -17.05
N ARG A 327 8.21 -1.48 -16.53
CA ARG A 327 7.03 -2.30 -16.78
C ARG A 327 5.78 -1.74 -16.10
N GLY A 328 5.92 -1.21 -14.89
CA GLY A 328 4.86 -0.45 -14.21
C GLY A 328 4.44 0.81 -14.97
N TYR A 329 5.41 1.61 -15.41
CA TYR A 329 5.15 2.78 -16.26
C TYR A 329 4.54 2.40 -17.62
N ARG A 330 4.97 1.28 -18.23
CA ARG A 330 4.37 0.77 -19.47
C ARG A 330 2.91 0.39 -19.28
N LEU A 331 2.58 -0.29 -18.17
CA LEU A 331 1.22 -0.70 -17.84
C LEU A 331 0.31 0.52 -17.57
N LYS A 332 0.81 1.54 -16.86
CA LYS A 332 0.12 2.84 -16.69
C LYS A 332 -0.23 3.47 -18.05
N LEU A 333 0.76 3.68 -18.92
CA LEU A 333 0.56 4.28 -20.24
C LEU A 333 -0.37 3.46 -21.15
N PHE A 334 -0.32 2.12 -21.04
CA PHE A 334 -1.19 1.20 -21.76
C PHE A 334 -2.66 1.33 -21.31
N LEU A 335 -2.91 1.32 -20.00
CA LEU A 335 -4.24 1.50 -19.43
C LEU A 335 -4.81 2.89 -19.75
N GLU A 336 -3.99 3.94 -19.64
CA GLU A 336 -4.36 5.33 -19.95
C GLU A 336 -4.81 5.51 -21.41
N LYS A 337 -4.11 4.88 -22.38
CA LYS A 337 -4.52 4.90 -23.80
C LYS A 337 -5.90 4.28 -24.05
N PHE A 338 -6.30 3.30 -23.26
CA PHE A 338 -7.66 2.75 -23.28
C PHE A 338 -8.68 3.54 -22.44
N GLY A 339 -8.27 4.64 -21.80
CA GLY A 339 -9.10 5.46 -20.93
C GLY A 339 -9.36 4.85 -19.55
N LEU A 340 -8.51 3.91 -19.12
CA LEU A 340 -8.49 3.35 -17.77
C LEU A 340 -7.46 4.15 -16.96
N ARG A 341 -7.91 4.85 -15.91
CA ARG A 341 -7.04 5.75 -15.13
C ARG A 341 -6.31 4.93 -14.07
N ALA A 342 -4.98 4.95 -14.09
CA ALA A 342 -4.15 4.26 -13.12
C ALA A 342 -3.04 5.18 -12.60
N CYS A 343 -2.77 5.14 -11.30
CA CYS A 343 -1.54 5.69 -10.71
C CYS A 343 -0.45 4.61 -10.65
N VAL A 344 0.82 5.03 -10.56
CA VAL A 344 1.95 4.14 -10.26
C VAL A 344 2.42 4.42 -8.84
N LEU A 345 2.80 3.37 -8.11
CA LEU A 345 3.33 3.45 -6.76
C LEU A 345 4.64 2.66 -6.69
N ASN A 346 5.75 3.39 -6.55
CA ASN A 346 7.11 2.89 -6.62
C ASN A 346 8.01 3.55 -5.57
N ALA A 347 9.11 2.87 -5.22
CA ALA A 347 10.02 3.29 -4.15
C ALA A 347 10.77 4.60 -4.44
N GLU A 348 10.99 4.96 -5.71
CA GLU A 348 11.68 6.22 -6.08
C GLU A 348 10.91 7.48 -5.70
N LEU A 349 9.59 7.37 -5.49
CA LEU A 349 8.78 8.50 -5.04
C LEU A 349 9.01 8.74 -3.53
N PRO A 350 9.19 9.99 -3.09
CA PRO A 350 9.23 10.36 -1.68
C PRO A 350 8.00 9.89 -0.90
N ILE A 351 8.20 9.58 0.37
CA ILE A 351 7.24 8.86 1.20
C ILE A 351 5.89 9.60 1.36
N ASN A 352 5.91 10.94 1.33
CA ASN A 352 4.72 11.78 1.37
C ASN A 352 3.85 11.64 0.11
N SER A 353 4.47 11.56 -1.07
CA SER A 353 3.75 11.39 -2.33
C SER A 353 3.31 9.95 -2.56
N ARG A 354 4.09 8.96 -2.08
CA ARG A 354 3.60 7.57 -1.95
C ARG A 354 2.34 7.49 -1.09
N TYR A 355 2.34 8.19 0.06
CA TYR A 355 1.15 8.31 0.91
C TYR A 355 -0.01 9.02 0.18
N SER A 356 0.25 10.15 -0.47
CA SER A 356 -0.74 10.92 -1.24
C SER A 356 -1.42 10.05 -2.32
N ILE A 357 -0.66 9.31 -3.12
CA ILE A 357 -1.18 8.41 -4.16
C ILE A 357 -2.14 7.35 -3.58
N VAL A 358 -1.81 6.81 -2.41
CA VAL A 358 -2.65 5.85 -1.68
C VAL A 358 -3.89 6.54 -1.14
N GLU A 359 -3.76 7.75 -0.59
CA GLU A 359 -4.89 8.52 -0.07
C GLU A 359 -5.87 8.90 -1.20
N GLU A 360 -5.36 9.24 -2.38
CA GLU A 360 -6.15 9.49 -3.59
C GLU A 360 -6.86 8.24 -4.11
N PHE A 361 -6.19 7.07 -4.10
CA PHE A 361 -6.81 5.77 -4.37
C PHE A 361 -7.87 5.40 -3.31
N ASN A 362 -7.61 5.66 -2.03
CA ASN A 362 -8.53 5.42 -0.92
C ASN A 362 -9.78 6.32 -1.05
N LYS A 363 -9.61 7.60 -1.39
CA LYS A 363 -10.67 8.57 -1.76
C LYS A 363 -11.39 8.25 -3.08
N GLY A 364 -10.94 7.27 -3.86
CA GLY A 364 -11.55 6.89 -5.13
C GLY A 364 -11.29 7.86 -6.28
N LYS A 365 -10.23 8.69 -6.21
CA LYS A 365 -9.78 9.45 -7.38
C LYS A 365 -9.31 8.52 -8.49
N PHE A 366 -8.66 7.41 -8.13
CA PHE A 366 -8.26 6.34 -9.05
C PHE A 366 -8.98 5.04 -8.70
N ASP A 367 -9.36 4.30 -9.75
CA ASP A 367 -9.96 2.96 -9.63
C ASP A 367 -8.88 1.86 -9.57
N TYR A 368 -7.70 2.15 -10.15
CA TYR A 368 -6.60 1.20 -10.33
C TYR A 368 -5.27 1.82 -9.89
N ILE A 369 -4.39 0.99 -9.32
CA ILE A 369 -3.03 1.37 -8.93
C ILE A 369 -2.04 0.29 -9.37
N VAL A 370 -0.94 0.70 -10.00
CA VAL A 370 0.14 -0.17 -10.46
C VAL A 370 1.29 -0.07 -9.46
N ALA A 371 1.46 -1.11 -8.64
CA ALA A 371 2.45 -1.18 -7.57
C ALA A 371 3.70 -1.95 -8.03
N THR A 372 4.88 -1.36 -7.87
CA THR A 372 6.16 -2.08 -7.99
C THR A 372 6.64 -2.49 -6.60
N ASP A 373 6.92 -3.78 -6.38
CA ASP A 373 7.69 -4.16 -5.20
C ASP A 373 9.19 -3.93 -5.40
N GLU A 374 9.87 -3.55 -4.33
CA GLU A 374 11.31 -3.78 -4.23
C GLU A 374 11.58 -5.26 -3.95
N PRO A 375 12.61 -5.88 -4.56
CA PRO A 375 13.09 -7.18 -4.12
C PRO A 375 13.75 -7.00 -2.74
N THR A 376 12.98 -7.20 -1.67
CA THR A 376 13.49 -7.20 -0.29
C THR A 376 14.71 -8.12 -0.20
N GLY A 377 15.85 -7.59 0.24
CA GLY A 377 17.19 -8.15 0.03
C GLY A 377 17.48 -9.50 0.69
N ALA A 378 16.85 -10.56 0.20
CA ALA A 378 17.03 -11.94 0.59
C ALA A 378 17.84 -12.77 -0.42
N SER A 379 18.51 -12.11 -1.39
CA SER A 379 19.57 -12.71 -2.21
C SER A 379 20.87 -12.86 -1.40
N GLY A 380 20.77 -13.52 -0.24
CA GLY A 380 21.92 -14.18 0.39
C GLY A 380 22.03 -15.59 -0.18
N ASN A 381 23.25 -16.14 -0.23
CA ASN A 381 23.54 -17.43 -0.84
C ASN A 381 22.58 -18.54 -0.38
N MET A 382 21.74 -19.03 -1.29
CA MET A 382 21.44 -20.46 -1.34
C MET A 382 22.57 -21.08 -2.17
N GLN A 383 23.65 -21.38 -1.48
CA GLN A 383 24.62 -22.34 -1.95
C GLN A 383 24.05 -23.74 -1.71
N ASP A 384 24.17 -24.58 -2.73
CA ASP A 384 24.69 -25.94 -2.64
C ASP A 384 24.08 -26.83 -1.53
N ASP A 385 23.11 -27.65 -1.92
CA ASP A 385 22.85 -28.96 -1.28
C ASP A 385 22.54 -29.96 -2.40
N GLU A 386 23.00 -31.19 -2.27
CA GLU A 386 23.47 -32.02 -3.39
C GLU A 386 22.41 -32.97 -3.99
N GLY A 387 22.71 -33.55 -5.16
CA GLY A 387 21.87 -34.52 -5.85
C GLY A 387 22.37 -34.81 -7.26
N ASP A 388 23.27 -35.80 -7.38
CA ASP A 388 23.75 -36.31 -8.66
C ASP A 388 22.63 -36.97 -9.49
N ASP A 389 22.71 -36.83 -10.81
CA ASP A 389 22.42 -37.88 -11.80
C ASP A 389 23.09 -37.45 -13.12
N GLU A 390 23.80 -38.37 -13.78
CA GLU A 390 24.53 -38.14 -15.03
C GLU A 390 23.61 -38.36 -16.25
N GLU A 391 23.82 -37.63 -17.37
CA GLU A 391 23.97 -38.21 -18.74
C GLU A 391 24.01 -37.16 -19.89
N GLU A 392 25.01 -37.37 -20.76
CA GLU A 392 25.15 -37.06 -22.22
C GLU A 392 25.04 -35.64 -22.83
N ASP A 393 26.10 -35.28 -23.58
CA ASP A 393 26.22 -34.10 -24.46
C ASP A 393 25.51 -34.27 -25.82
N ALA A 394 25.07 -33.16 -26.44
CA ALA A 394 24.69 -33.12 -27.87
C ALA A 394 24.90 -31.74 -28.53
N ASP A 395 25.97 -31.64 -29.33
CA ASP A 395 26.33 -30.67 -30.38
C ASP A 395 25.49 -29.36 -30.60
N GLU A 396 26.16 -28.20 -30.46
CA GLU A 396 25.83 -26.98 -31.22
C GLU A 396 26.80 -26.80 -32.40
N ARG A 397 26.28 -26.74 -33.65
CA ARG A 397 27.05 -26.27 -34.84
C ARG A 397 26.22 -25.54 -35.89
N GLU A 398 26.88 -24.52 -36.46
CA GLU A 398 26.75 -23.99 -37.83
C GLU A 398 25.40 -23.43 -38.33
N ALA A 399 25.39 -22.11 -38.53
CA ALA A 399 24.94 -21.47 -39.78
C ALA A 399 25.47 -20.02 -39.85
N ASP A 400 26.56 -19.80 -40.58
CA ASP A 400 27.00 -18.47 -41.04
C ASP A 400 26.25 -18.09 -42.33
N GLU A 401 25.99 -16.80 -42.56
CA GLU A 401 26.01 -16.25 -43.93
C GLU A 401 26.28 -14.73 -43.99
N VAL A 402 27.05 -14.36 -45.01
CA VAL A 402 27.91 -13.18 -45.19
C VAL A 402 27.17 -11.89 -45.58
N ASP A 403 27.77 -10.71 -45.31
CA ASP A 403 27.91 -9.65 -46.32
C ASP A 403 29.20 -8.82 -46.05
N GLU A 404 29.78 -8.18 -47.08
CA GLU A 404 31.17 -7.67 -47.08
C GLU A 404 31.33 -6.13 -47.31
N GLN A 405 32.60 -5.69 -47.31
CA GLN A 405 33.15 -4.42 -47.88
C GLN A 405 32.95 -3.15 -47.01
N ALA A 406 33.91 -2.22 -46.90
CA ALA A 406 35.20 -2.05 -47.60
C ALA A 406 36.35 -1.53 -46.67
N GLU A 407 37.54 -1.40 -47.25
CA GLU A 407 38.84 -1.01 -46.64
C GLU A 407 38.90 0.53 -46.31
N ASP A 408 39.93 1.16 -45.71
CA ASP A 408 41.38 0.95 -45.87
C ASP A 408 42.30 1.79 -44.91
N GLN A 409 43.60 1.44 -44.85
CA GLN A 409 44.83 2.20 -44.44
C GLN A 409 44.95 2.91 -43.04
N ARG A 410 45.94 2.56 -42.16
CA ARG A 410 47.38 2.98 -42.03
C ARG A 410 47.59 4.43 -41.49
N GLU A 411 48.58 4.86 -40.68
CA GLU A 411 49.90 4.41 -40.15
C GLU A 411 50.08 4.81 -38.64
N ALA A 412 50.67 4.06 -37.69
CA ALA A 412 52.08 3.72 -37.36
C ALA A 412 52.95 4.77 -36.60
N GLY A 413 53.57 4.41 -35.44
CA GLY A 413 54.67 5.20 -34.84
C GLY A 413 55.14 4.96 -33.38
N LYS A 414 56.13 4.05 -33.17
CA LYS A 414 57.42 4.17 -32.38
C LYS A 414 57.42 4.94 -31.01
N LYS A 415 58.12 4.62 -29.90
CA LYS A 415 59.22 3.72 -29.39
C LYS A 415 59.23 3.89 -27.82
N ARG A 416 60.00 3.30 -26.88
CA ARG A 416 61.12 2.32 -26.64
C ARG A 416 60.91 1.79 -25.18
N LYS A 417 61.27 0.57 -24.72
CA LYS A 417 62.57 0.04 -24.20
C LYS A 417 63.23 0.83 -23.03
N SER A 418 63.80 0.21 -21.97
CA SER A 418 64.06 -1.24 -21.67
C SER A 418 64.49 -1.54 -20.20
N SER A 419 64.56 -2.85 -19.86
CA SER A 419 65.62 -3.58 -19.09
C SER A 419 65.96 -3.21 -17.62
N GLU A 420 66.33 -4.13 -16.70
CA GLU A 420 66.12 -5.61 -16.54
C GLU A 420 66.71 -6.09 -15.19
N HIS A 421 66.44 -7.37 -14.81
CA HIS A 421 67.12 -8.16 -13.76
C HIS A 421 66.95 -7.70 -12.28
N ALA A 422 67.21 -8.53 -11.25
CA ALA A 422 67.02 -9.97 -11.05
C ALA A 422 67.22 -10.30 -9.54
N GLY A 423 66.69 -11.44 -9.07
CA GLY A 423 66.96 -11.95 -7.72
C GLY A 423 65.69 -12.18 -6.90
N ALA A 424 65.54 -13.38 -6.35
CA ALA A 424 64.40 -13.78 -5.51
C ALA A 424 64.88 -14.05 -4.07
N GLU A 425 64.02 -13.79 -3.08
CA GLU A 425 63.61 -14.82 -2.13
C GLU A 425 62.38 -14.38 -1.30
N THR A 426 61.80 -15.32 -0.55
CA THR A 426 60.40 -15.24 -0.09
C THR A 426 60.27 -15.02 1.42
N LYS A 427 59.57 -13.94 1.85
CA LYS A 427 58.57 -13.98 2.96
C LYS A 427 57.87 -12.63 3.21
N SER A 428 56.53 -12.70 3.25
CA SER A 428 55.60 -11.89 4.06
C SER A 428 55.95 -10.43 4.42
N ASN A 429 55.29 -9.45 3.79
CA ASN A 429 54.42 -8.50 4.52
C ASN A 429 53.50 -7.64 3.63
N LYS A 430 52.31 -7.35 4.21
CA LYS A 430 51.41 -6.18 4.07
C LYS A 430 51.38 -5.31 2.79
N SER A 431 50.12 -4.93 2.50
CA SER A 431 49.63 -3.68 1.89
C SER A 431 49.39 -3.62 0.38
N LYS A 432 48.10 -3.69 0.02
CA LYS A 432 47.36 -2.63 -0.70
C LYS A 432 45.85 -2.88 -0.56
N VAL A 433 45.28 -2.43 0.57
CA VAL A 433 43.82 -2.47 0.78
C VAL A 433 43.18 -1.36 -0.06
N SER A 434 42.56 -1.72 -1.18
CA SER A 434 41.73 -0.81 -1.94
C SER A 434 40.47 -0.47 -1.14
N GLN A 435 40.42 0.74 -0.58
CA GLN A 435 39.23 1.23 0.13
C GLN A 435 38.07 1.47 -0.85
N HIS A 436 37.31 0.42 -1.17
CA HIS A 436 35.95 0.57 -1.65
C HIS A 436 35.14 1.29 -0.57
N ARG A 437 34.88 2.59 -0.79
CA ARG A 437 34.05 3.41 0.10
C ARG A 437 32.64 2.82 0.12
N LYS A 438 32.34 2.09 1.19
CA LYS A 438 31.07 1.40 1.40
C LYS A 438 29.95 2.43 1.58
N GLY A 439 29.33 2.82 0.47
CA GLY A 439 28.20 3.75 0.43
C GLY A 439 27.08 3.28 1.37
N LYS A 440 26.51 4.22 2.14
CA LYS A 440 25.36 3.92 3.00
C LYS A 440 24.11 3.74 2.14
N ASN A 441 23.83 2.51 1.72
CA ASN A 441 22.59 2.14 1.04
C ASN A 441 21.39 2.15 2.02
N GLY A 442 21.07 3.32 2.58
CA GLY A 442 19.91 3.56 3.45
C GLY A 442 18.59 3.68 2.67
N ALA A 443 18.41 2.87 1.63
CA ALA A 443 17.34 2.99 0.65
C ALA A 443 16.56 1.66 0.43
N SER A 444 16.67 0.71 1.37
CA SER A 444 16.32 -0.71 1.15
C SER A 444 15.04 -1.17 1.88
N GLU A 445 14.22 -0.25 2.41
CA GLU A 445 13.19 -0.60 3.40
C GLU A 445 11.73 -0.23 3.01
N TYR A 446 11.39 -0.03 1.72
CA TYR A 446 10.01 0.26 1.33
C TYR A 446 9.48 -0.58 0.16
N GLY A 447 9.26 -1.86 0.45
CA GLY A 447 8.31 -2.65 -0.33
C GLY A 447 6.89 -2.08 -0.22
N VAL A 448 6.27 -1.74 -1.35
CA VAL A 448 4.87 -1.26 -1.42
C VAL A 448 3.87 -2.28 -0.85
N SER A 449 4.27 -3.55 -0.82
CA SER A 449 3.66 -4.65 -0.09
C SER A 449 3.69 -4.55 1.45
N ARG A 450 4.22 -3.48 2.07
CA ARG A 450 4.25 -3.26 3.54
C ARG A 450 3.75 -1.88 3.95
N GLY A 451 3.23 -1.80 5.17
CA GLY A 451 2.89 -0.59 5.93
C GLY A 451 1.78 0.35 5.43
N VAL A 452 1.42 0.29 4.15
CA VAL A 452 0.36 1.08 3.55
C VAL A 452 -1.00 0.38 3.72
N ASP A 453 -2.07 1.07 4.12
CA ASP A 453 -3.42 0.50 4.12
C ASP A 453 -4.26 0.93 2.91
N PHE A 454 -4.87 -0.05 2.25
CA PHE A 454 -5.62 0.12 1.01
C PHE A 454 -7.10 -0.21 1.25
N ILE A 455 -7.95 0.80 1.20
CA ILE A 455 -9.36 0.71 1.61
C ILE A 455 -10.23 0.25 0.45
N ASN A 456 -10.94 -0.85 0.65
CA ASN A 456 -11.90 -1.48 -0.27
C ASN A 456 -11.27 -1.91 -1.61
N VAL A 457 -10.11 -2.56 -1.54
CA VAL A 457 -9.53 -3.34 -2.65
C VAL A 457 -10.36 -4.61 -2.84
N SER A 458 -11.03 -4.74 -4.00
CA SER A 458 -11.78 -5.95 -4.34
C SER A 458 -10.94 -6.98 -5.11
N CYS A 459 -9.85 -6.55 -5.76
CA CYS A 459 -8.96 -7.45 -6.47
C CYS A 459 -7.48 -7.07 -6.37
N VAL A 460 -6.64 -8.10 -6.31
CA VAL A 460 -5.20 -8.03 -6.53
C VAL A 460 -4.87 -8.80 -7.81
N ILE A 461 -4.25 -8.14 -8.79
CA ILE A 461 -3.72 -8.77 -9.99
C ILE A 461 -2.21 -8.82 -9.86
N ASN A 462 -1.63 -10.01 -9.67
CA ASN A 462 -0.20 -10.23 -9.84
C ASN A 462 0.07 -10.30 -11.35
N PHE A 463 0.33 -9.13 -11.95
CA PHE A 463 0.64 -9.01 -13.38
C PHE A 463 1.99 -9.66 -13.69
N ASP A 464 2.93 -9.53 -12.74
CA ASP A 464 4.12 -10.36 -12.63
C ASP A 464 4.01 -11.20 -11.34
N LEU A 465 4.43 -12.47 -11.40
CA LEU A 465 4.48 -13.31 -10.23
C LEU A 465 5.62 -12.83 -9.32
N PRO A 466 5.42 -12.64 -8.00
CA PRO A 466 6.48 -12.19 -7.10
C PRO A 466 7.64 -13.18 -7.07
N THR A 467 8.84 -12.71 -6.75
CA THR A 467 10.06 -13.55 -6.65
C THR A 467 10.11 -14.45 -5.41
N SER A 468 9.15 -14.33 -4.48
CA SER A 468 9.07 -15.17 -3.27
C SER A 468 7.62 -15.41 -2.81
N VAL A 469 7.42 -16.49 -2.06
CA VAL A 469 6.13 -16.85 -1.43
C VAL A 469 5.71 -15.79 -0.41
N ASP A 470 6.63 -15.27 0.40
CA ASP A 470 6.33 -14.20 1.35
C ASP A 470 5.78 -12.97 0.63
N SER A 471 6.41 -12.54 -0.46
CA SER A 471 5.92 -11.41 -1.26
C SER A 471 4.54 -11.71 -1.88
N TYR A 472 4.27 -12.95 -2.28
CA TYR A 472 2.91 -13.36 -2.70
C TYR A 472 1.87 -13.16 -1.59
N ILE A 473 2.15 -13.65 -0.39
CA ILE A 473 1.26 -13.50 0.78
C ILE A 473 1.01 -12.02 1.09
N HIS A 474 2.04 -11.17 1.05
CA HIS A 474 1.92 -9.73 1.27
C HIS A 474 1.14 -8.99 0.16
N ARG A 475 1.18 -9.48 -1.08
CA ARG A 475 0.38 -8.97 -2.22
C ARG A 475 -1.10 -9.36 -2.09
N VAL A 476 -1.42 -10.64 -1.92
CA VAL A 476 -2.83 -11.09 -1.85
C VAL A 476 -3.52 -10.63 -0.58
N GLY A 477 -2.78 -10.48 0.53
CA GLY A 477 -3.24 -9.87 1.78
C GLY A 477 -3.58 -8.37 1.70
N ARG A 478 -3.58 -7.75 0.52
CA ARG A 478 -4.10 -6.40 0.26
C ARG A 478 -5.61 -6.37 0.03
N THR A 479 -6.23 -7.50 -0.35
CA THR A 479 -7.69 -7.66 -0.44
C THR A 479 -8.21 -8.60 0.67
N ALA A 480 -9.51 -8.88 0.68
CA ALA A 480 -10.20 -9.72 1.67
C ALA A 480 -10.02 -9.29 3.15
N ARG A 481 -9.83 -7.99 3.41
CA ARG A 481 -9.65 -7.40 4.75
C ARG A 481 -11.00 -7.22 5.46
N GLY A 482 -11.01 -7.38 6.79
CA GLY A 482 -12.19 -7.07 7.62
C GLY A 482 -13.45 -7.88 7.29
N GLY A 483 -13.30 -9.14 6.87
CA GLY A 483 -14.41 -10.02 6.48
C GLY A 483 -14.95 -9.81 5.05
N ALA A 484 -14.56 -8.73 4.37
CA ALA A 484 -14.93 -8.51 2.97
C ALA A 484 -14.40 -9.62 2.04
N SER A 485 -15.09 -9.89 0.94
CA SER A 485 -14.60 -10.80 -0.11
C SER A 485 -13.57 -10.14 -1.01
N GLY A 486 -12.56 -10.90 -1.44
CA GLY A 486 -11.52 -10.43 -2.35
C GLY A 486 -11.08 -11.49 -3.35
N THR A 487 -10.63 -11.06 -4.52
CA THR A 487 -10.13 -11.96 -5.57
C THR A 487 -8.66 -11.68 -5.86
N ALA A 488 -7.79 -12.69 -5.76
CA ALA A 488 -6.45 -12.62 -6.32
C ALA A 488 -6.42 -13.31 -7.69
N LEU A 489 -5.79 -12.68 -8.69
CA LEU A 489 -5.51 -13.28 -10.00
C LEU A 489 -4.02 -13.16 -10.29
N SER A 490 -3.39 -14.27 -10.69
CA SER A 490 -1.94 -14.31 -10.94
C SER A 490 -1.65 -14.76 -12.37
N PHE A 491 -0.86 -13.98 -13.10
CA PHE A 491 -0.37 -14.35 -14.42
C PHE A 491 0.98 -15.06 -14.29
N VAL A 492 1.07 -16.27 -14.83
CA VAL A 492 2.28 -17.10 -14.82
C VAL A 492 2.74 -17.26 -16.27
N VAL A 493 3.99 -16.90 -16.58
CA VAL A 493 4.60 -17.19 -17.88
C VAL A 493 5.19 -18.62 -17.83
N PRO A 494 4.76 -19.56 -18.69
CA PRO A 494 5.42 -20.85 -18.87
C PRO A 494 6.85 -20.68 -19.38
N SER A 495 7.78 -21.56 -18.99
CA SER A 495 9.20 -21.42 -19.35
C SER A 495 9.45 -21.33 -20.87
N ASP A 496 8.64 -22.02 -21.68
CA ASP A 496 8.67 -22.00 -23.15
C ASP A 496 8.18 -20.68 -23.78
N GLN A 497 7.55 -19.79 -23.01
CA GLN A 497 7.06 -18.48 -23.45
C GLN A 497 7.90 -17.30 -22.93
N VAL A 498 8.87 -17.55 -22.04
CA VAL A 498 9.79 -16.52 -21.52
C VAL A 498 10.63 -15.95 -22.66
N GLY A 499 10.81 -14.62 -22.69
CA GLY A 499 11.65 -13.93 -23.68
C GLY A 499 11.09 -13.84 -25.11
N ARG A 500 10.06 -14.62 -25.47
CA ARG A 500 9.46 -14.68 -26.83
C ARG A 500 9.16 -13.30 -27.42
N SER A 501 8.50 -12.44 -26.64
CA SER A 501 8.31 -11.03 -27.00
C SER A 501 9.45 -10.18 -26.42
N LYS A 502 10.61 -10.17 -27.10
CA LYS A 502 11.85 -9.48 -26.68
C LYS A 502 11.66 -8.03 -26.19
N TYR A 503 10.64 -7.32 -26.70
CA TYR A 503 10.34 -5.93 -26.34
C TYR A 503 9.47 -5.76 -25.07
N LEU A 504 8.92 -6.85 -24.51
CA LEU A 504 8.14 -6.91 -23.26
C LEU A 504 8.81 -7.74 -22.16
N TYR A 505 9.86 -8.49 -22.49
CA TYR A 505 10.63 -9.34 -21.57
C TYR A 505 10.90 -8.66 -20.22
N CYS A 506 10.62 -9.41 -19.15
CA CYS A 506 10.87 -9.03 -17.77
C CYS A 506 11.80 -10.10 -17.16
N ALA A 507 12.91 -9.70 -16.55
CA ALA A 507 13.92 -10.65 -16.07
C ALA A 507 13.37 -11.60 -14.99
N SER A 508 12.31 -11.18 -14.28
CA SER A 508 11.68 -12.00 -13.23
C SER A 508 10.89 -13.21 -13.77
N THR A 509 10.37 -13.18 -15.00
CA THR A 509 9.51 -14.27 -15.51
C THR A 509 10.26 -15.56 -15.82
N THR A 510 11.60 -15.51 -15.86
CA THR A 510 12.49 -16.70 -15.78
C THR A 510 12.24 -17.58 -14.55
N ARG A 511 11.68 -17.02 -13.47
CA ARG A 511 11.39 -17.71 -12.20
C ARG A 511 9.90 -17.96 -11.95
N ASP A 512 9.02 -17.61 -12.89
CA ASP A 512 7.56 -17.76 -12.73
C ASP A 512 7.20 -19.23 -12.43
N GLU A 513 7.79 -20.19 -13.14
CA GLU A 513 7.56 -21.61 -12.88
C GLU A 513 8.09 -22.09 -11.52
N SER A 514 9.29 -21.67 -11.09
CA SER A 514 9.84 -22.13 -9.81
C SER A 514 9.04 -21.59 -8.63
N VAL A 515 8.61 -20.33 -8.69
CA VAL A 515 7.73 -19.77 -7.66
C VAL A 515 6.33 -20.38 -7.72
N PHE A 516 5.78 -20.64 -8.91
CA PHE A 516 4.50 -21.34 -9.04
C PHE A 516 4.55 -22.78 -8.49
N LYS A 517 5.65 -23.52 -8.72
CA LYS A 517 5.89 -24.83 -8.10
C LYS A 517 5.96 -24.73 -6.56
N MET A 518 6.55 -23.67 -6.01
CA MET A 518 6.55 -23.43 -4.56
C MET A 518 5.17 -23.03 -3.99
N LEU A 519 4.39 -22.22 -4.71
CA LEU A 519 3.05 -21.79 -4.29
C LEU A 519 2.04 -22.94 -4.20
N ASN A 520 2.23 -23.98 -5.01
CA ASN A 520 1.39 -25.18 -4.99
C ASN A 520 1.88 -26.28 -4.02
N LYS A 521 2.95 -26.06 -3.24
CA LYS A 521 3.33 -27.01 -2.17
C LYS A 521 2.27 -27.03 -1.06
N PRO A 522 1.90 -28.18 -0.48
CA PRO A 522 0.85 -28.27 0.54
C PRO A 522 1.07 -27.35 1.76
N SER A 523 2.34 -27.19 2.19
CA SER A 523 2.72 -26.24 3.26
C SER A 523 2.36 -24.80 2.91
N THR A 524 2.64 -24.37 1.67
CA THR A 524 2.29 -23.04 1.18
C THR A 524 0.77 -22.86 1.05
N ILE A 525 0.05 -23.87 0.60
CA ILE A 525 -1.42 -23.84 0.50
C ILE A 525 -2.07 -23.65 1.88
N SER A 526 -1.51 -24.23 2.95
CA SER A 526 -1.96 -23.97 4.34
C SER A 526 -1.82 -22.49 4.70
N LEU A 527 -0.62 -21.91 4.50
CA LEU A 527 -0.34 -20.50 4.80
C LEU A 527 -1.21 -19.51 4.00
N LEU A 528 -1.63 -19.91 2.79
CA LEU A 528 -2.51 -19.14 1.91
C LEU A 528 -4.01 -19.29 2.24
N GLY A 529 -4.40 -20.28 3.07
CA GLY A 529 -5.78 -20.59 3.43
C GLY A 529 -6.70 -21.02 2.27
N SER A 530 -6.18 -21.09 1.04
CA SER A 530 -6.91 -21.47 -0.16
C SER A 530 -5.95 -21.85 -1.29
N ALA A 531 -6.24 -22.95 -1.99
CA ALA A 531 -5.48 -23.37 -3.16
C ALA A 531 -5.70 -22.44 -4.36
N LEU A 532 -4.67 -22.26 -5.19
CA LEU A 532 -4.75 -21.49 -6.43
C LEU A 532 -5.56 -22.26 -7.48
N GLN A 533 -6.68 -21.69 -7.93
CA GLN A 533 -7.56 -22.30 -8.93
C GLN A 533 -7.18 -21.86 -10.36
N GLU A 534 -7.25 -22.77 -11.33
CA GLU A 534 -6.93 -22.46 -12.73
C GLU A 534 -8.09 -21.70 -13.39
N TRP A 535 -7.86 -20.42 -13.73
CA TRP A 535 -8.80 -19.64 -14.54
C TRP A 535 -8.55 -19.92 -16.02
N LYS A 536 -9.33 -20.88 -16.55
CA LYS A 536 -9.43 -21.17 -17.99
C LYS A 536 -10.38 -20.16 -18.63
N TYR A 537 -9.85 -19.35 -19.53
CA TYR A 537 -10.64 -18.44 -20.36
C TYR A 537 -10.71 -18.96 -21.81
N ASP A 538 -11.78 -18.61 -22.52
CA ASP A 538 -11.88 -18.87 -23.96
C ASP A 538 -11.04 -17.85 -24.75
N SER A 539 -9.95 -18.31 -25.35
CA SER A 539 -9.07 -17.49 -26.19
C SER A 539 -9.79 -16.87 -27.40
N SER A 540 -10.84 -17.52 -27.95
CA SER A 540 -11.57 -16.98 -29.11
C SER A 540 -12.39 -15.73 -28.74
N SER A 541 -12.93 -15.68 -27.52
CA SER A 541 -13.65 -14.51 -26.98
C SER A 541 -12.75 -13.29 -26.69
N VAL A 542 -11.43 -13.47 -26.54
CA VAL A 542 -10.48 -12.34 -26.36
C VAL A 542 -9.70 -11.96 -27.62
N ALA A 543 -9.60 -12.85 -28.61
CA ALA A 543 -8.87 -12.63 -29.86
C ALA A 543 -9.26 -11.32 -30.59
N GLY A 544 -10.54 -10.94 -30.55
CA GLY A 544 -11.05 -9.69 -31.14
C GLY A 544 -10.45 -8.39 -30.57
N PHE A 545 -9.76 -8.45 -29.42
CA PHE A 545 -9.06 -7.30 -28.84
C PHE A 545 -7.55 -7.30 -29.11
N HIS A 546 -6.96 -8.42 -29.54
CA HIS A 546 -5.51 -8.60 -29.71
C HIS A 546 -4.88 -7.53 -30.63
N TYR A 547 -5.54 -7.19 -31.75
CA TYR A 547 -5.04 -6.17 -32.67
C TYR A 547 -4.89 -4.78 -32.00
N ARG A 548 -5.81 -4.41 -31.10
CA ARG A 548 -5.78 -3.13 -30.37
C ARG A 548 -4.69 -3.13 -29.31
N VAL A 549 -4.51 -4.27 -28.64
CA VAL A 549 -3.50 -4.45 -27.58
C VAL A 549 -2.10 -4.34 -28.18
N THR A 550 -1.81 -5.09 -29.24
CA THR A 550 -0.51 -5.04 -29.94
C THR A 550 -0.18 -3.66 -30.52
N ASP A 551 -1.13 -2.97 -31.16
CA ASP A 551 -0.95 -1.59 -31.64
C ASP A 551 -0.70 -0.58 -30.50
N THR A 552 -1.44 -0.71 -29.41
CA THR A 552 -1.25 0.12 -28.21
C THR A 552 0.12 -0.13 -27.56
N LEU A 553 0.60 -1.37 -27.55
CA LEU A 553 1.92 -1.75 -27.02
C LEU A 553 3.07 -1.27 -27.91
N LYS A 554 2.96 -1.43 -29.23
CA LYS A 554 3.92 -0.91 -30.23
C LYS A 554 4.08 0.59 -30.12
N SER A 555 2.98 1.32 -29.91
CA SER A 555 3.00 2.77 -29.73
C SER A 555 3.45 3.24 -28.33
N ILE A 556 3.93 2.35 -27.45
CA ILE A 556 4.57 2.70 -26.17
C ILE A 556 6.04 2.28 -26.22
N THR A 557 6.90 3.26 -26.49
CA THR A 557 8.36 3.07 -26.64
C THR A 557 9.09 3.29 -25.31
N LYS A 558 10.33 2.79 -25.19
CA LYS A 558 11.22 3.08 -24.05
C LYS A 558 11.53 4.58 -23.88
N ALA A 559 11.40 5.39 -24.93
CA ALA A 559 11.50 6.84 -24.83
C ALA A 559 10.31 7.41 -24.03
N LEU A 560 9.08 7.06 -24.44
CA LEU A 560 7.84 7.52 -23.78
C LEU A 560 7.75 7.06 -22.31
N ILE A 561 8.22 5.84 -22.01
CA ILE A 561 8.29 5.30 -20.64
C ILE A 561 9.24 6.14 -19.76
N ARG A 562 10.46 6.39 -20.23
CA ARG A 562 11.44 7.23 -19.50
C ARG A 562 10.93 8.67 -19.33
N GLU A 563 10.33 9.24 -20.37
CA GLU A 563 9.76 10.59 -20.38
C GLU A 563 8.61 10.74 -19.37
N ALA A 564 7.71 9.76 -19.27
CA ALA A 564 6.64 9.74 -18.29
C ALA A 564 7.17 9.67 -16.84
N ARG A 565 8.20 8.83 -16.59
CA ARG A 565 8.88 8.73 -15.28
C ARG A 565 9.62 10.02 -14.91
N ILE A 566 10.39 10.59 -15.85
CA ILE A 566 11.11 11.87 -15.67
C ILE A 566 10.13 12.99 -15.35
N LYS A 567 8.97 13.06 -16.01
CA LYS A 567 7.93 14.06 -15.72
C LYS A 567 7.37 13.93 -14.31
N GLU A 568 7.12 12.71 -13.84
CA GLU A 568 6.59 12.47 -12.49
C GLU A 568 7.62 12.83 -11.41
N LEU A 569 8.90 12.47 -11.61
CA LEU A 569 10.00 12.88 -10.75
C LEU A 569 10.27 14.40 -10.77
N LYS A 570 10.14 15.07 -11.92
CA LYS A 570 10.29 16.54 -12.02
C LYS A 570 9.20 17.30 -11.27
N ASN A 571 7.95 16.85 -11.39
CA ASN A 571 6.84 17.42 -10.61
C ASN A 571 7.11 17.31 -9.10
N GLU A 572 7.53 16.13 -8.65
CA GLU A 572 7.86 15.85 -7.25
C GLU A 572 9.00 16.75 -6.73
N ILE A 573 10.08 16.88 -7.52
CA ILE A 573 11.22 17.76 -7.23
C ILE A 573 10.76 19.21 -7.06
N LEU A 574 9.91 19.72 -7.96
CA LEU A 574 9.36 21.08 -7.89
C LEU A 574 8.43 21.29 -6.68
N THR A 575 7.80 20.24 -6.14
CA THR A 575 7.00 20.31 -4.91
C THR A 575 7.79 20.12 -3.61
N SER A 576 9.07 19.75 -3.69
CA SER A 576 9.89 19.43 -2.52
C SER A 576 10.32 20.68 -1.75
N SER A 577 9.75 20.89 -0.56
CA SER A 577 10.16 21.98 0.34
C SER A 577 11.63 21.90 0.78
N LYS A 578 12.24 20.70 0.76
CA LYS A 578 13.67 20.52 1.01
C LYS A 578 14.57 21.02 -0.12
N LEU A 579 14.04 21.19 -1.32
CA LEU A 579 14.77 21.72 -2.48
C LEU A 579 14.46 23.20 -2.75
N GLN A 580 13.50 23.82 -2.04
CA GLN A 580 13.21 25.24 -2.20
C GLN A 580 14.44 26.11 -1.90
N SER A 581 15.17 25.84 -0.82
CA SER A 581 16.45 26.52 -0.52
C SER A 581 17.51 26.27 -1.60
N HIS A 582 17.63 25.05 -2.12
CA HIS A 582 18.54 24.76 -3.24
C HIS A 582 18.16 25.53 -4.51
N PHE A 583 16.87 25.79 -4.76
CA PHE A 583 16.42 26.61 -5.89
C PHE A 583 16.49 28.12 -5.64
N GLU A 584 16.57 28.54 -4.37
CA GLU A 584 16.90 29.91 -3.98
C GLU A 584 18.41 30.18 -4.19
N ASP A 585 19.28 29.22 -3.85
CA ASP A 585 20.73 29.26 -4.09
C ASP A 585 21.09 29.05 -5.58
N HIS A 586 20.35 28.18 -6.29
CA HIS A 586 20.57 27.81 -7.69
C HIS A 586 19.32 28.04 -8.57
N PRO A 587 19.01 29.31 -8.94
CA PRO A 587 17.84 29.65 -9.74
C PRO A 587 17.89 29.09 -11.17
N ASP A 588 19.08 28.87 -11.74
CA ASP A 588 19.25 28.29 -13.07
C ASP A 588 18.74 26.84 -13.14
N ASP A 589 18.93 26.03 -12.08
CA ASP A 589 18.42 24.66 -12.02
C ASP A 589 16.88 24.63 -12.01
N LEU A 590 16.25 25.58 -11.31
CA LEU A 590 14.81 25.78 -11.35
C LEU A 590 14.34 26.21 -12.75
N ALA A 591 15.09 27.09 -13.43
CA ALA A 591 14.81 27.48 -14.80
C ALA A 591 14.91 26.30 -15.78
N PHE A 592 15.94 25.46 -15.67
CA PHE A 592 16.08 24.23 -16.46
C PHE A 592 14.94 23.24 -16.21
N LEU A 593 14.48 23.09 -14.96
CA LEU A 593 13.35 22.22 -14.61
C LEU A 593 11.99 22.75 -15.13
N GLN A 594 11.81 24.08 -15.20
CA GLN A 594 10.55 24.71 -15.63
C GLN A 594 10.44 24.95 -17.14
N HIS A 595 11.55 25.20 -17.84
CA HIS A 595 11.54 25.56 -19.27
C HIS A 595 11.68 24.38 -20.23
N ASP A 596 11.71 23.16 -19.71
CA ASP A 596 11.74 21.96 -20.55
C ASP A 596 10.50 21.87 -21.45
N LYS A 597 10.69 21.45 -22.71
CA LYS A 597 9.66 21.59 -23.76
C LYS A 597 8.32 20.99 -23.33
N ALA A 598 7.28 21.82 -23.35
CA ALA A 598 5.89 21.36 -23.16
C ALA A 598 5.61 20.20 -24.13
N LEU A 599 5.49 18.99 -23.57
CA LEU A 599 5.40 17.76 -24.34
C LEU A 599 4.23 17.80 -25.31
N LEU A 600 4.41 17.15 -26.46
CA LEU A 600 3.31 16.82 -27.37
C LEU A 600 2.26 16.03 -26.59
N THR A 601 1.15 16.70 -26.21
CA THR A 601 0.06 16.18 -25.38
C THR A 601 -0.81 15.20 -26.15
N SER A 602 -0.17 14.11 -26.59
CA SER A 602 -0.58 13.16 -27.63
C SER A 602 -0.85 13.83 -29.00
N ARG A 603 -0.08 13.41 -30.03
CA ARG A 603 -0.62 13.46 -31.39
C ARG A 603 -1.83 12.53 -31.41
N ALA A 604 -3.01 13.14 -31.34
CA ALA A 604 -4.30 12.53 -31.02
C ALA A 604 -4.38 11.84 -29.65
N GLN A 605 -5.23 12.39 -28.78
CA GLN A 605 -6.17 11.53 -28.07
C GLN A 605 -6.95 10.78 -29.15
N GLN A 606 -6.58 9.53 -29.45
CA GLN A 606 -7.27 8.72 -30.45
C GLN A 606 -8.66 8.35 -29.92
N SER A 607 -9.63 9.24 -30.16
CA SER A 607 -11.01 9.13 -29.71
C SER A 607 -11.67 7.82 -30.17
N HIS A 608 -11.24 7.30 -31.33
CA HIS A 608 -11.63 5.99 -31.84
C HIS A 608 -11.15 4.81 -30.97
N LEU A 609 -9.96 4.88 -30.34
CA LEU A 609 -9.49 3.85 -29.39
C LEU A 609 -10.21 3.90 -28.04
N LYS A 610 -10.76 5.05 -27.64
CA LYS A 610 -11.57 5.17 -26.41
C LYS A 610 -12.90 4.43 -26.54
N HIS A 611 -13.50 4.48 -27.73
CA HIS A 611 -14.68 3.73 -28.11
C HIS A 611 -14.36 2.22 -28.24
N VAL A 612 -15.37 1.37 -28.02
CA VAL A 612 -15.30 -0.05 -28.39
C VAL A 612 -16.43 -0.25 -29.40
N PRO A 613 -16.13 -0.42 -30.70
CA PRO A 613 -17.15 -0.69 -31.71
C PRO A 613 -18.08 -1.81 -31.28
N GLN A 614 -19.39 -1.62 -31.47
CA GLN A 614 -20.41 -2.48 -30.85
C GLN A 614 -20.37 -3.96 -31.33
N TYR A 615 -19.67 -4.26 -32.43
CA TYR A 615 -19.39 -5.62 -32.90
C TYR A 615 -18.22 -6.30 -32.18
N LEU A 616 -17.31 -5.55 -31.55
CA LEU A 616 -16.24 -6.06 -30.68
C LEU A 616 -16.67 -6.21 -29.21
N VAL A 617 -17.86 -5.72 -28.85
CA VAL A 617 -18.43 -5.96 -27.51
C VAL A 617 -19.11 -7.33 -27.52
N PRO A 618 -18.69 -8.31 -26.69
CA PRO A 618 -19.38 -9.58 -26.59
C PRO A 618 -20.85 -9.38 -26.23
N LYS A 619 -21.76 -10.03 -26.97
CA LYS A 619 -23.22 -9.78 -26.94
C LYS A 619 -23.90 -10.01 -25.57
N ILE A 620 -23.18 -10.57 -24.60
CA ILE A 620 -23.68 -10.93 -23.26
C ILE A 620 -24.05 -9.69 -22.42
N ILE A 621 -23.51 -8.51 -22.73
CA ILE A 621 -23.67 -7.30 -21.88
C ILE A 621 -25.01 -6.57 -22.11
N ASN A 622 -25.77 -6.82 -23.20
CA ASN A 622 -26.97 -6.01 -23.49
C ASN A 622 -28.09 -6.74 -24.30
N PRO A 623 -29.02 -7.47 -23.64
CA PRO A 623 -29.98 -8.37 -24.29
C PRO A 623 -31.26 -7.69 -24.85
N GLY A 624 -31.21 -6.43 -25.28
CA GLY A 624 -32.41 -5.66 -25.68
C GLY A 624 -32.32 -4.75 -26.91
N ALA A 625 -31.13 -4.50 -27.46
CA ALA A 625 -30.94 -3.53 -28.54
C ALA A 625 -31.30 -4.10 -29.93
N LYS A 626 -32.59 -3.99 -30.33
CA LYS A 626 -33.01 -4.22 -31.73
C LYS A 626 -32.34 -3.19 -32.66
N LEU A 627 -31.81 -3.64 -33.79
CA LEU A 627 -31.22 -2.75 -34.81
C LEU A 627 -32.31 -1.97 -35.56
N THR A 628 -32.54 -0.71 -35.18
CA THR A 628 -33.30 0.25 -35.99
C THR A 628 -32.36 0.99 -36.96
N LYS A 629 -32.51 0.74 -38.26
CA LYS A 629 -31.77 1.46 -39.32
C LYS A 629 -32.33 2.88 -39.53
N SER A 630 -31.92 3.87 -38.74
CA SER A 630 -32.30 5.27 -38.98
C SER A 630 -31.36 6.28 -38.31
N SER A 631 -31.03 7.36 -39.06
CA SER A 631 -30.56 8.69 -38.63
C SER A 631 -29.46 8.81 -37.56
N GLY A 632 -28.35 9.48 -37.89
CA GLY A 632 -27.29 9.81 -36.93
C GLY A 632 -27.73 10.79 -35.82
N SER A 633 -27.17 10.62 -34.63
CA SER A 633 -27.36 11.52 -33.48
C SER A 633 -26.09 11.52 -32.61
N GLU A 634 -25.73 12.67 -32.03
CA GLU A 634 -24.51 12.83 -31.22
C GLU A 634 -24.59 12.06 -29.89
N TYR A 635 -23.68 11.12 -29.65
CA TYR A 635 -23.55 10.50 -28.32
C TYR A 635 -22.80 11.42 -27.35
N LYS A 636 -23.52 12.37 -26.73
CA LYS A 636 -22.97 13.31 -25.74
C LYS A 636 -22.39 12.58 -24.53
N GLY A 637 -21.09 12.80 -24.29
CA GLY A 637 -20.36 12.15 -23.20
C GLY A 637 -20.90 12.52 -21.82
N TYR A 638 -21.19 11.52 -21.00
CA TYR A 638 -21.66 11.70 -19.63
C TYR A 638 -20.57 12.30 -18.73
N VAL A 639 -20.85 13.48 -18.16
CA VAL A 639 -20.02 14.13 -17.14
C VAL A 639 -20.77 14.05 -15.80
N PRO A 640 -20.18 13.44 -14.75
CA PRO A 640 -20.84 13.34 -13.44
C PRO A 640 -20.85 14.70 -12.73
N LYS A 641 -21.90 15.50 -13.00
CA LYS A 641 -22.18 16.72 -12.24
C LYS A 641 -22.78 16.35 -10.88
N ASN A 642 -21.94 16.06 -9.90
CA ASN A 642 -22.34 16.05 -8.49
C ASN A 642 -22.77 17.46 -8.07
N LYS A 643 -24.06 17.77 -8.24
CA LYS A 643 -24.69 18.89 -7.53
C LYS A 643 -24.89 18.48 -6.08
N ILE A 644 -24.31 19.26 -5.17
CA ILE A 644 -24.69 19.27 -3.76
C ILE A 644 -26.18 19.67 -3.69
N LYS A 645 -26.94 18.99 -2.82
CA LYS A 645 -28.36 19.29 -2.57
C LYS A 645 -28.48 20.29 -1.43
N ASP A 646 -28.43 21.58 -1.75
CA ASP A 646 -28.88 22.61 -0.80
C ASP A 646 -30.42 22.64 -0.79
N GLY A 647 -31.01 22.38 0.38
CA GLY A 647 -32.45 22.26 0.55
C GLY A 647 -33.15 23.62 0.67
N ALA A 648 -33.84 24.04 -0.38
CA ALA A 648 -34.67 25.24 -0.35
C ALA A 648 -36.07 24.94 0.17
N ASN A 649 -36.30 25.16 1.47
CA ASN A 649 -37.64 25.03 2.06
C ASN A 649 -38.45 26.32 1.87
N ASP A 650 -39.65 26.12 1.33
CA ASP A 650 -40.72 27.09 1.05
C ASP A 650 -40.88 28.25 2.06
N ARG A 651 -40.97 29.49 1.55
CA ARG A 651 -42.11 30.39 1.85
C ARG A 651 -42.20 31.61 0.94
N LYS A 652 -43.42 31.87 0.45
CA LYS A 652 -43.83 33.06 -0.31
C LYS A 652 -44.02 34.26 0.63
N ASN A 653 -43.56 35.46 0.24
CA ASN A 653 -44.50 36.60 0.10
C ASN A 653 -43.98 37.78 -0.76
N LYS A 654 -44.90 38.72 -1.04
CA LYS A 654 -44.82 39.79 -2.05
C LYS A 654 -44.04 41.04 -1.59
N GLY A 655 -43.05 41.44 -2.41
CA GLY A 655 -42.87 42.76 -3.08
C GLY A 655 -42.96 44.10 -2.32
N GLY A 656 -42.08 45.07 -2.67
CA GLY A 656 -42.18 46.45 -2.17
C GLY A 656 -41.11 47.48 -2.62
N LYS A 657 -41.27 48.06 -3.82
CA LYS A 657 -40.87 49.44 -4.24
C LYS A 657 -39.60 50.15 -3.65
N ARG A 658 -38.64 50.39 -4.57
CA ARG A 658 -38.05 51.70 -4.99
C ARG A 658 -37.09 52.54 -4.10
N ARG A 659 -36.09 53.12 -4.80
CA ARG A 659 -35.41 54.46 -4.62
C ARG A 659 -34.42 54.62 -3.44
N SER A 660 -33.44 55.54 -3.44
CA SER A 660 -32.56 56.16 -4.50
C SER A 660 -31.58 57.18 -3.88
N SER A 661 -30.51 57.57 -4.60
CA SER A 661 -29.65 58.78 -4.39
C SER A 661 -28.66 58.77 -3.19
N THR A 662 -27.63 59.63 -3.04
CA THR A 662 -26.70 60.36 -3.97
C THR A 662 -25.58 61.06 -3.15
N GLY A 663 -24.33 61.12 -3.65
CA GLY A 663 -23.19 61.92 -3.11
C GLY A 663 -21.84 61.22 -3.39
N LYS A 664 -20.75 61.76 -3.97
CA LYS A 664 -20.10 63.10 -4.04
C LYS A 664 -19.50 63.60 -2.70
N ASN A 665 -18.31 64.22 -2.66
CA ASN A 665 -17.55 64.91 -3.73
C ASN A 665 -16.01 65.05 -3.47
N THR A 666 -15.29 65.70 -4.43
CA THR A 666 -14.01 66.50 -4.28
C THR A 666 -12.69 65.81 -3.88
N THR A 667 -11.46 66.19 -4.33
CA THR A 667 -10.93 66.85 -5.58
C THR A 667 -9.37 66.80 -5.65
N GLY A 668 -8.79 66.82 -6.87
CA GLY A 668 -7.42 67.33 -7.17
C GLY A 668 -6.25 66.31 -7.19
N ALA A 669 -5.20 66.45 -8.02
CA ALA A 669 -5.00 67.34 -9.19
C ALA A 669 -3.94 66.81 -10.22
N ALA A 670 -4.23 67.05 -11.51
CA ALA A 670 -3.43 67.03 -12.76
C ALA A 670 -2.00 66.42 -12.88
N GLY A 671 -1.79 65.59 -13.91
CA GLY A 671 -0.47 65.19 -14.46
C GLY A 671 -0.52 64.43 -15.80
N LYS A 672 -0.12 65.09 -16.91
CA LYS A 672 -0.10 64.66 -18.34
C LYS A 672 0.53 63.27 -18.65
N SER A 673 0.34 62.58 -19.80
CA SER A 673 -0.78 62.42 -20.78
C SER A 673 -0.33 61.59 -22.02
N ARG A 674 -1.03 60.50 -22.40
CA ARG A 674 -1.36 60.07 -23.80
C ARG A 674 -2.23 58.78 -23.83
N LYS A 675 -2.76 58.40 -25.01
CA LYS A 675 -4.00 57.60 -25.15
C LYS A 675 -3.80 56.10 -25.41
N LYS A 676 -4.79 55.29 -24.98
CA LYS A 676 -5.03 53.89 -25.37
C LYS A 676 -5.61 53.77 -26.79
N VAL A 677 -5.40 52.63 -27.44
CA VAL A 677 -6.27 52.06 -28.51
C VAL A 677 -6.43 50.55 -28.25
N ASP A 678 -7.52 49.95 -28.72
CA ASP A 678 -8.05 48.63 -28.34
C ASP A 678 -8.03 47.64 -29.55
N PRO A 679 -7.42 46.44 -29.46
CA PRO A 679 -7.17 45.57 -30.61
C PRO A 679 -8.29 44.55 -30.92
N LEU A 680 -9.57 44.91 -30.81
CA LEU A 680 -10.70 44.02 -31.14
C LEU A 680 -11.81 44.67 -32.00
N ARG A 681 -11.55 44.91 -33.31
CA ARG A 681 -12.64 44.94 -34.31
C ARG A 681 -12.20 44.86 -35.80
N LYS A 682 -12.74 43.83 -36.48
CA LYS A 682 -13.08 43.72 -37.92
C LYS A 682 -12.02 44.08 -38.98
N PHE A 683 -11.71 43.10 -39.82
CA PHE A 683 -11.60 43.29 -41.28
C PHE A 683 -12.55 42.33 -42.01
N SER A 684 -12.85 42.65 -43.27
CA SER A 684 -13.81 41.95 -44.14
C SER A 684 -13.14 41.58 -45.48
N ASN A 685 -13.84 40.78 -46.29
CA ASN A 685 -13.56 40.45 -47.69
C ASN A 685 -12.54 39.31 -47.93
N LYS A 686 -13.04 38.08 -47.87
CA LYS A 686 -13.32 37.32 -49.10
C LYS A 686 -14.58 36.47 -48.92
#